data_AF-A0A348NJL7-F1
#
_entry.id   AF-A0A348NJL7-F1
#
_cell.length_a   1.000
_cell.length_b   1.000
_cell.length_c   1.000
_cell.angle_alpha   90.00
_cell.angle_beta   90.00
_cell.angle_gamma   90.00
#
_symmetry.space_group_name_H-M   'P 1'
#
loop_
_entity.id
_entity.type
_entity.pdbx_description
1 polymer ?
#
loop_
_entity_poly.entity_id
_entity_poly.type
_entity_poly.pdbx_seq_one_letter_code
_entity_poly.pdbx_strand_id
1 'polypeptide(L)'
;MEHYDVLVVGNDVGSLAIALYLARKMRKVLVFVEAGTRSLKKDIEEIATEAGERFTFRTPLLPPVPALEPGGLFAQYLDTFGLAGELKYTPAVSDAVVTHDNSIRRRVVRLDQFMIYLVRQYPKQRDRIHRFFADLERHRLNYRAQQDGLLANTDYTLTSLMIEWGDYSLAGLLGKYFTDPELVAEFGLFAEVNGLPIEDVSCYNFFIAFFNGLVDGYFHATTSEEEIMKSLLAKLQIVSAKIVQNRKLKALASENGKVVRAIDEAGKEITAKYFVSGGDPVHFYGTHFPTLEAERAAVERFYPGLASKTRFGTLMIGLSAKPLSAGVEESDYQFAFDPAAPVKIVRLFNQKTVDPDASSAKTSALACGFVYEEGTAFTAEQIVDQLGAAFPKLRKYVVATKFAKPRPIMTMLADESVRKGLSIDSQIEVESGDASRIFDNLYLVGRWFRPEAGLFGIFQNALNFADQIEERMYHGEDDDEFRSLSNDEIMMMIRQNYRTPTLGKDEKHVNFHIGKSDYFIRTKDKNIALHRGSYAEPDVTIYSTNDKLANLLMKKVGLPDVMESGGFKYQGKESDLYDVVAAFKLDDFQDEDQPPYQPKTKIYFAGVKILFAHLLVWSVAAFLSNLLPMIWIAPFALLLSGALVYLKYAMYKKISWFEYALLGLGLVFTVAAAVWPAFNHLLRDDPILGVLGASFFVSWLVNRPIVYDFHRYDFRGDYAATALFKVVNNGLNLVWALIFFFILGYAYVAGERYVSVLYYMVFLGIFLTYYYPWMYVKTNIKK
;
A
#
# COMPACT_ATOMS: atom_id res chain seq x y z
N MET A 1 13.22 27.00 -4.64
CA MET A 1 13.08 25.71 -3.94
C MET A 1 12.09 24.88 -4.72
N GLU A 2 12.45 23.67 -5.14
CA GLU A 2 11.51 22.78 -5.86
C GLU A 2 10.76 21.91 -4.85
N HIS A 3 9.45 21.78 -5.01
CA HIS A 3 8.61 21.02 -4.09
C HIS A 3 7.99 19.81 -4.80
N TYR A 4 8.14 18.62 -4.21
CA TYR A 4 7.66 17.34 -4.71
C TYR A 4 6.93 16.57 -3.61
N ASP A 5 6.11 15.60 -4.00
CA ASP A 5 5.55 14.66 -3.03
C ASP A 5 6.63 13.66 -2.60
N VAL A 6 7.40 13.15 -3.58
CA VAL A 6 8.43 12.14 -3.34
C VAL A 6 9.69 12.43 -4.15
N LEU A 7 10.84 12.40 -3.50
CA LEU A 7 12.15 12.39 -4.14
C LEU A 7 12.73 10.97 -4.10
N VAL A 8 13.05 10.43 -5.26
CA VAL A 8 13.69 9.12 -5.42
C VAL A 8 15.13 9.32 -5.90
N VAL A 9 16.09 8.72 -5.21
CA VAL A 9 17.52 8.77 -5.53
C VAL A 9 17.99 7.35 -5.79
N GLY A 10 18.21 6.99 -7.06
CA GLY A 10 18.59 5.62 -7.39
C GLY A 10 18.42 5.29 -8.86
N ASN A 11 19.19 4.30 -9.31
CA ASN A 11 19.11 3.72 -10.65
C ASN A 11 19.18 2.19 -10.54
N ASP A 12 18.33 1.64 -9.69
CA ASP A 12 18.13 0.21 -9.47
C ASP A 12 16.65 -0.14 -9.68
N VAL A 13 16.35 -1.42 -9.89
CA VAL A 13 14.97 -1.87 -10.17
C VAL A 13 13.99 -1.47 -9.06
N GLY A 14 14.39 -1.57 -7.79
CA GLY A 14 13.51 -1.29 -6.66
C GLY A 14 13.12 0.18 -6.56
N SER A 15 14.11 1.09 -6.61
CA SER A 15 13.86 2.53 -6.54
C SER A 15 13.04 3.04 -7.73
N LEU A 16 13.33 2.56 -8.95
CA LEU A 16 12.59 2.94 -10.15
C LEU A 16 11.16 2.36 -10.18
N ALA A 17 10.95 1.15 -9.64
CA ALA A 17 9.62 0.56 -9.51
C ALA A 17 8.75 1.37 -8.54
N ILE A 18 9.29 1.77 -7.37
CA ILE A 18 8.59 2.66 -6.42
C ILE A 18 8.22 3.99 -7.09
N ALA A 19 9.18 4.61 -7.79
CA ALA A 19 8.93 5.85 -8.52
C ALA A 19 7.78 5.72 -9.53
N LEU A 20 7.78 4.63 -10.31
CA LEU A 20 6.77 4.40 -11.33
C LEU A 20 5.39 4.12 -10.72
N TYR A 21 5.32 3.33 -9.65
CA TYR A 21 4.07 3.07 -8.93
C TYR A 21 3.43 4.39 -8.45
N LEU A 22 4.20 5.22 -7.75
CA LEU A 22 3.73 6.49 -7.21
C LEU A 22 3.37 7.49 -8.32
N ALA A 23 4.16 7.56 -9.38
CA ALA A 23 3.89 8.43 -10.53
C ALA A 23 2.62 8.00 -11.29
N ARG A 24 2.34 6.69 -11.41
CA ARG A 24 1.09 6.17 -11.99
C ARG A 24 -0.12 6.51 -11.13
N LYS A 25 0.06 6.69 -9.82
CA LYS A 25 -0.96 7.22 -8.90
C LYS A 25 -0.97 8.75 -8.82
N MET A 26 -0.39 9.41 -9.82
CA MET A 26 -0.46 10.87 -10.02
C MET A 26 0.21 11.68 -8.89
N ARG A 27 1.15 11.06 -8.16
CA ARG A 27 2.03 11.77 -7.21
C ARG A 27 3.10 12.54 -7.96
N LYS A 28 3.46 13.71 -7.43
CA LYS A 28 4.53 14.54 -7.97
C LYS A 28 5.89 13.98 -7.58
N VAL A 29 6.37 13.01 -8.35
CA VAL A 29 7.65 12.32 -8.12
C VAL A 29 8.80 13.02 -8.85
N LEU A 30 9.99 13.03 -8.25
CA LEU A 30 11.25 13.38 -8.90
C LEU A 30 12.24 12.23 -8.74
N VAL A 31 12.95 11.88 -9.81
CA VAL A 31 13.95 10.80 -9.81
C VAL A 31 15.33 11.36 -10.16
N PHE A 32 16.30 11.17 -9.27
CA PHE A 32 17.71 11.46 -9.50
C PHE A 32 18.44 10.21 -9.98
N VAL A 33 19.02 10.31 -11.17
CA VAL A 33 19.87 9.29 -11.78
C VAL A 33 21.23 9.91 -12.05
N GLU A 34 22.31 9.40 -11.44
CA GLU A 34 23.66 9.94 -11.63
C GLU A 34 24.24 9.61 -13.02
N ALA A 35 24.88 10.59 -13.68
CA ALA A 35 25.59 10.36 -14.94
C ALA A 35 26.89 9.59 -14.68
N GLY A 36 26.99 8.37 -15.21
CA GLY A 36 28.07 7.43 -14.94
C GLY A 36 27.52 6.06 -14.54
N THR A 37 26.45 6.03 -13.73
CA THR A 37 25.61 4.82 -13.52
C THR A 37 24.64 4.57 -14.68
N ARG A 38 24.43 5.56 -15.56
CA ARG A 38 23.81 5.40 -16.90
C ARG A 38 24.59 4.52 -17.88
N SER A 39 25.87 4.24 -17.61
CA SER A 39 26.52 3.09 -18.23
C SER A 39 25.88 1.85 -17.60
N LEU A 40 24.66 1.55 -18.02
CA LEU A 40 24.07 0.24 -17.90
C LEU A 40 25.13 -0.71 -18.47
N LYS A 41 25.80 -1.42 -17.56
CA LYS A 41 26.90 -2.29 -17.95
C LYS A 41 26.28 -3.30 -18.90
N LYS A 42 26.93 -3.55 -20.02
CA LYS A 42 26.49 -4.62 -20.92
C LYS A 42 26.35 -5.90 -20.08
N ASP A 43 25.12 -6.32 -19.83
CA ASP A 43 24.79 -7.61 -19.19
C ASP A 43 25.06 -8.81 -20.13
N ILE A 44 25.76 -8.54 -21.23
CA ILE A 44 26.17 -9.47 -22.26
C ILE A 44 27.69 -9.54 -22.24
N GLU A 45 28.20 -10.69 -21.86
CA GLU A 45 29.62 -11.02 -21.91
C GLU A 45 29.88 -11.93 -23.11
N GLU A 46 31.01 -11.71 -23.77
CA GLU A 46 31.46 -12.56 -24.88
C GLU A 46 32.83 -13.16 -24.56
N ILE A 47 33.01 -14.41 -24.99
CA ILE A 47 34.31 -15.09 -25.08
C ILE A 47 34.52 -15.54 -26.52
N ALA A 48 35.75 -15.38 -27.00
CA ALA A 48 36.15 -15.85 -28.32
C ALA A 48 37.33 -16.81 -28.19
N THR A 49 37.37 -17.83 -29.06
CA THR A 49 38.54 -18.69 -29.20
C THR A 49 39.56 -18.04 -30.13
N GLU A 50 40.81 -18.51 -30.10
CA GLU A 50 41.84 -18.11 -31.07
C GLU A 50 41.44 -18.43 -32.52
N ALA A 51 40.60 -19.45 -32.71
CA ALA A 51 40.03 -19.84 -34.01
C ALA A 51 38.84 -18.96 -34.46
N GLY A 52 38.44 -17.97 -33.66
CA GLY A 52 37.38 -17.01 -34.00
C GLY A 52 35.95 -17.46 -33.67
N GLU A 53 35.77 -18.61 -32.99
CA GLU A 53 34.44 -19.02 -32.49
C GLU A 53 34.03 -18.10 -31.34
N ARG A 54 32.76 -17.66 -31.33
CA ARG A 54 32.22 -16.76 -30.31
C ARG A 54 31.15 -17.45 -29.48
N PHE A 55 31.18 -17.19 -28.18
CA PHE A 55 30.16 -17.60 -27.22
C PHE A 55 29.66 -16.37 -26.47
N THR A 56 28.35 -16.25 -26.39
CA THR A 56 27.64 -15.10 -25.83
C THR A 56 26.93 -15.52 -24.55
N PHE A 57 27.07 -14.74 -23.49
CA PHE A 57 26.47 -14.98 -22.20
C PHE A 57 25.62 -13.77 -21.83
N ARG A 58 24.31 -13.87 -22.07
CA ARG A 58 23.33 -12.93 -21.53
C ARG A 58 22.94 -13.39 -20.14
N THR A 59 23.13 -12.52 -19.15
CA THR A 59 22.71 -12.78 -17.76
C THR A 59 23.11 -14.16 -17.21
N PRO A 60 24.40 -14.54 -17.24
CA PRO A 60 24.81 -15.88 -16.83
C PRO A 60 24.45 -16.12 -15.35
N LEU A 61 23.79 -17.25 -15.08
CA LEU A 61 23.47 -17.75 -13.73
C LEU A 61 22.52 -16.87 -12.89
N LEU A 62 21.56 -16.19 -13.52
CA LEU A 62 20.41 -15.68 -12.75
C LEU A 62 19.61 -16.84 -12.13
N PRO A 63 19.23 -16.77 -10.84
CA PRO A 63 18.32 -17.73 -10.24
C PRO A 63 16.97 -17.77 -11.00
N PRO A 64 16.30 -18.92 -11.08
CA PRO A 64 14.96 -19.01 -11.64
C PRO A 64 13.98 -18.11 -10.87
N VAL A 65 13.14 -17.38 -11.58
CA VAL A 65 12.17 -16.46 -11.01
C VAL A 65 10.82 -17.17 -10.84
N PRO A 66 10.14 -17.05 -9.68
CA PRO A 66 8.86 -17.71 -9.45
C PRO A 66 7.68 -16.93 -10.08
N ALA A 67 6.60 -17.64 -10.41
CA ALA A 67 5.25 -17.10 -10.65
C ALA A 67 5.11 -16.02 -11.75
N LEU A 68 5.83 -16.17 -12.87
CA LEU A 68 5.78 -15.24 -14.02
C LEU A 68 4.61 -15.46 -14.99
N GLU A 69 3.92 -16.61 -14.91
CA GLU A 69 2.75 -16.90 -15.74
C GLU A 69 1.51 -16.08 -15.30
N PRO A 70 0.56 -15.81 -16.21
CA PRO A 70 -0.68 -15.12 -15.89
C PRO A 70 -1.43 -15.79 -14.71
N GLY A 71 -1.83 -15.00 -13.72
CA GLY A 71 -2.44 -15.49 -12.47
C GLY A 71 -1.43 -15.73 -11.33
N GLY A 72 -0.16 -15.96 -11.66
CA GLY A 72 0.93 -16.00 -10.69
C GLY A 72 1.11 -14.66 -9.97
N LEU A 73 1.54 -14.72 -8.71
CA LEU A 73 1.65 -13.53 -7.87
C LEU A 73 2.66 -12.52 -8.42
N PHE A 74 3.79 -12.99 -8.96
CA PHE A 74 4.80 -12.09 -9.49
C PHE A 74 4.34 -11.38 -10.77
N ALA A 75 3.59 -12.08 -11.63
CA ALA A 75 2.96 -11.47 -12.79
C ALA A 75 2.01 -10.32 -12.39
N GLN A 76 1.28 -10.44 -11.28
CA GLN A 76 0.41 -9.36 -10.77
C GLN A 76 1.20 -8.17 -10.23
N TYR A 77 2.34 -8.41 -9.57
CA TYR A 77 3.24 -7.31 -9.18
C TYR A 77 3.74 -6.57 -10.42
N LEU A 78 4.22 -7.29 -11.44
CA LEU A 78 4.67 -6.69 -12.69
C LEU A 78 3.57 -5.87 -13.37
N ASP A 79 2.33 -6.37 -13.38
CA ASP A 79 1.18 -5.65 -13.93
C ASP A 79 0.90 -4.34 -13.17
N THR A 80 1.04 -4.35 -11.84
CA THR A 80 0.90 -3.15 -11.00
C THR A 80 1.89 -2.06 -11.39
N PHE A 81 3.12 -2.43 -11.77
CA PHE A 81 4.14 -1.52 -12.30
C PHE A 81 3.99 -1.24 -13.81
N GLY A 82 3.02 -1.84 -14.49
CA GLY A 82 2.84 -1.71 -15.94
C GLY A 82 3.91 -2.44 -16.77
N LEU A 83 4.52 -3.48 -16.20
CA LEU A 83 5.53 -4.35 -16.82
C LEU A 83 4.96 -5.69 -17.32
N ALA A 84 3.64 -5.84 -17.35
CA ALA A 84 2.99 -7.06 -17.82
C ALA A 84 3.46 -7.44 -19.24
N GLY A 85 3.96 -8.67 -19.40
CA GLY A 85 4.43 -9.20 -20.69
C GLY A 85 5.78 -8.64 -21.20
N GLU A 86 6.44 -7.75 -20.46
CA GLU A 86 7.74 -7.18 -20.86
C GLU A 86 8.91 -8.16 -20.60
N LEU A 87 8.76 -9.03 -19.60
CA LEU A 87 9.77 -10.03 -19.26
C LEU A 87 9.67 -11.23 -20.19
N LYS A 88 10.79 -11.55 -20.83
CA LYS A 88 10.98 -12.77 -21.61
C LYS A 88 11.54 -13.86 -20.70
N TYR A 89 10.96 -15.04 -20.80
CA TYR A 89 11.32 -16.16 -19.94
C TYR A 89 11.03 -17.51 -20.57
N THR A 90 11.66 -18.55 -20.03
CA THR A 90 11.40 -19.95 -20.37
C THR A 90 11.15 -20.78 -19.10
N PRO A 91 10.21 -21.73 -19.09
CA PRO A 91 9.94 -22.55 -17.92
C PRO A 91 11.16 -23.35 -17.44
N ALA A 92 11.42 -23.32 -16.13
CA ALA A 92 12.41 -24.14 -15.44
C ALA A 92 11.69 -25.31 -14.76
N VAL A 93 11.44 -26.39 -15.51
CA VAL A 93 10.57 -27.51 -15.07
C VAL A 93 11.30 -28.47 -14.12
N SER A 94 12.61 -28.65 -14.31
CA SER A 94 13.43 -29.54 -13.51
C SER A 94 14.85 -29.02 -13.41
N ASP A 95 15.53 -29.42 -12.34
CA ASP A 95 16.97 -29.29 -12.16
C ASP A 95 17.58 -30.67 -11.80
N ALA A 96 18.90 -30.72 -11.74
CA ALA A 96 19.62 -31.89 -11.29
C ALA A 96 20.52 -31.54 -10.09
N VAL A 97 20.53 -32.41 -9.09
CA VAL A 97 21.40 -32.31 -7.92
C VAL A 97 22.63 -33.19 -8.14
N VAL A 98 23.82 -32.60 -7.98
CA VAL A 98 25.09 -33.31 -7.92
C VAL A 98 25.46 -33.50 -6.45
N THR A 99 25.39 -34.72 -5.95
CA THR A 99 25.68 -35.05 -4.55
C THR A 99 27.19 -35.13 -4.27
N HIS A 100 27.59 -35.22 -2.99
CA HIS A 100 29.01 -35.29 -2.60
C HIS A 100 29.76 -36.51 -3.17
N ASP A 101 29.07 -37.60 -3.49
CA ASP A 101 29.61 -38.78 -4.19
C ASP A 101 29.60 -38.63 -5.72
N ASN A 102 29.26 -37.43 -6.23
CA ASN A 102 29.09 -37.09 -7.65
C ASN A 102 27.94 -37.86 -8.35
N SER A 103 26.99 -38.44 -7.60
CA SER A 103 25.76 -38.96 -8.20
C SER A 103 24.88 -37.80 -8.69
N ILE A 104 24.18 -38.00 -9.81
CA ILE A 104 23.29 -37.00 -10.39
C ILE A 104 21.84 -37.44 -10.17
N ARG A 105 21.06 -36.59 -9.49
CA ARG A 105 19.65 -36.84 -9.18
C ARG A 105 18.78 -35.78 -9.82
N ARG A 106 17.89 -36.16 -10.71
CA ARG A 106 16.94 -35.23 -11.31
C ARG A 106 15.79 -34.93 -10.34
N ARG A 107 15.44 -33.65 -10.22
CA ARG A 107 14.33 -33.13 -9.43
C ARG A 107 13.38 -32.33 -10.31
N VAL A 108 12.09 -32.61 -10.21
CA VAL A 108 11.05 -31.80 -10.86
C VAL A 108 10.57 -30.76 -9.85
N VAL A 109 10.70 -29.48 -10.20
CA VAL A 109 10.42 -28.35 -9.29
C VAL A 109 8.95 -27.91 -9.37
N ARG A 110 8.05 -28.88 -9.15
CA ARG A 110 6.61 -28.68 -8.99
C ARG A 110 6.16 -29.30 -7.68
N LEU A 111 5.22 -28.67 -6.98
CA LEU A 111 4.86 -29.02 -5.59
C LEU A 111 4.73 -30.53 -5.34
N ASP A 112 3.83 -31.22 -6.05
CA ASP A 112 3.57 -32.65 -5.85
C ASP A 112 4.77 -33.51 -6.23
N GLN A 113 5.45 -33.18 -7.33
CA GLN A 113 6.58 -33.95 -7.83
C GLN A 113 7.82 -33.78 -6.95
N PHE A 114 8.02 -32.59 -6.39
CA PHE A 114 9.08 -32.34 -5.44
C PHE A 114 8.83 -33.06 -4.12
N MET A 115 7.59 -33.07 -3.62
CA MET A 115 7.21 -33.89 -2.47
C MET A 115 7.48 -35.38 -2.74
N ILE A 116 7.08 -35.91 -3.91
CA ILE A 116 7.33 -37.30 -4.30
C ILE A 116 8.84 -37.59 -4.36
N TYR A 117 9.64 -36.67 -4.91
CA TYR A 117 11.09 -36.77 -4.92
C TYR A 117 11.64 -36.93 -3.49
N LEU A 118 11.25 -36.06 -2.57
CA LEU A 118 11.71 -36.13 -1.18
C LEU A 118 11.26 -37.42 -0.48
N VAL A 119 10.01 -37.88 -0.68
CA VAL A 119 9.53 -39.14 -0.09
C VAL A 119 10.29 -40.36 -0.64
N ARG A 120 10.69 -40.34 -1.91
CA ARG A 120 11.46 -41.43 -2.52
C ARG A 120 12.90 -41.47 -2.00
N GLN A 121 13.53 -40.32 -1.81
CA GLN A 121 14.91 -40.24 -1.32
C GLN A 121 14.99 -40.45 0.20
N TYR A 122 13.99 -39.97 0.95
CA TYR A 122 13.94 -40.00 2.41
C TYR A 122 12.68 -40.73 2.92
N PRO A 123 12.48 -42.03 2.59
CA PRO A 123 11.24 -42.74 2.89
C PRO A 123 10.95 -42.85 4.40
N LYS A 124 12.00 -42.84 5.24
CA LYS A 124 11.87 -42.84 6.71
C LYS A 124 11.24 -41.56 7.27
N GLN A 125 11.24 -40.47 6.50
CA GLN A 125 10.69 -39.16 6.87
C GLN A 125 9.31 -38.90 6.23
N ARG A 126 8.70 -39.89 5.55
CA ARG A 126 7.47 -39.72 4.74
C ARG A 126 6.37 -38.93 5.44
N ASP A 127 5.96 -39.32 6.65
CA ASP A 127 4.85 -38.69 7.35
C ASP A 127 5.18 -37.24 7.74
N ARG A 128 6.46 -36.97 8.03
CA ARG A 128 6.94 -35.63 8.36
C ARG A 128 7.01 -34.73 7.14
N ILE A 129 7.41 -35.28 5.98
CA ILE A 129 7.36 -34.59 4.68
C ILE A 129 5.92 -34.20 4.38
N HIS A 130 4.96 -35.13 4.47
CA HIS A 130 3.55 -34.81 4.24
C HIS A 130 3.03 -33.73 5.19
N ARG A 131 3.39 -33.78 6.48
CA ARG A 131 3.03 -32.75 7.45
C ARG A 131 3.62 -31.38 7.08
N PHE A 132 4.89 -31.33 6.70
CA PHE A 132 5.55 -30.09 6.28
C PHE A 132 4.87 -29.47 5.06
N PHE A 133 4.56 -30.26 4.02
CA PHE A 133 3.90 -29.74 2.82
C PHE A 133 2.46 -29.27 3.08
N ALA A 134 1.75 -29.88 4.03
CA ALA A 134 0.43 -29.38 4.45
C ALA A 134 0.52 -28.00 5.12
N ASP A 135 1.51 -27.79 5.99
CA ASP A 135 1.75 -26.48 6.63
C ASP A 135 2.29 -25.45 5.61
N LEU A 136 3.14 -25.87 4.66
CA LEU A 136 3.63 -25.04 3.57
C LEU A 136 2.48 -24.50 2.71
N GLU A 137 1.53 -25.35 2.33
CA GLU A 137 0.37 -24.94 1.53
C GLU A 137 -0.54 -23.99 2.30
N ARG A 138 -0.75 -24.24 3.61
CA ARG A 138 -1.48 -23.32 4.47
C ARG A 138 -0.79 -21.95 4.55
N HIS A 139 0.54 -21.93 4.71
CA HIS A 139 1.30 -20.69 4.75
C HIS A 139 1.18 -19.94 3.41
N ARG A 140 1.31 -20.64 2.27
CA ARG A 140 1.13 -20.07 0.94
C ARG A 140 -0.25 -19.42 0.77
N LEU A 141 -1.33 -20.10 1.16
CA LEU A 141 -2.68 -19.57 1.02
C LEU A 141 -2.87 -18.30 1.87
N ASN A 142 -2.34 -18.27 3.09
CA ASN A 142 -2.40 -17.09 3.94
C ASN A 142 -1.59 -15.92 3.35
N TYR A 143 -0.37 -16.21 2.88
CA TYR A 143 0.47 -15.22 2.23
C TYR A 143 -0.20 -14.68 0.96
N ARG A 144 -0.78 -15.55 0.13
CA ARG A 144 -1.51 -15.18 -1.06
C ARG A 144 -2.69 -14.26 -0.74
N ALA A 145 -3.50 -14.59 0.26
CA ALA A 145 -4.61 -13.77 0.70
C ALA A 145 -4.15 -12.38 1.21
N GLN A 146 -3.02 -12.31 1.92
CA GLN A 146 -2.41 -11.04 2.30
C GLN A 146 -2.05 -10.19 1.07
N GLN A 147 -1.33 -10.78 0.11
CA GLN A 147 -0.83 -10.02 -1.04
C GLN A 147 -1.97 -9.62 -2.00
N ASP A 148 -2.98 -10.48 -2.17
CA ASP A 148 -4.20 -10.13 -2.90
C ASP A 148 -4.96 -8.99 -2.19
N GLY A 149 -4.98 -8.99 -0.85
CA GLY A 149 -5.56 -7.91 -0.04
C GLY A 149 -4.81 -6.59 -0.22
N LEU A 150 -3.47 -6.62 -0.23
CA LEU A 150 -2.62 -5.46 -0.54
C LEU A 150 -2.93 -4.91 -1.95
N LEU A 151 -2.95 -5.78 -2.95
CA LEU A 151 -3.22 -5.40 -4.35
C LEU A 151 -4.64 -4.85 -4.55
N ALA A 152 -5.62 -5.41 -3.85
CA ALA A 152 -7.02 -4.97 -3.90
C ALA A 152 -7.34 -3.83 -2.90
N ASN A 153 -6.36 -3.40 -2.10
CA ASN A 153 -6.52 -2.42 -1.03
C ASN A 153 -7.68 -2.76 -0.06
N THR A 154 -7.68 -4.00 0.43
CA THR A 154 -8.63 -4.52 1.43
C THR A 154 -7.89 -5.00 2.68
N ASP A 155 -8.50 -4.81 3.85
CA ASP A 155 -7.94 -5.27 5.13
C ASP A 155 -7.59 -6.76 5.11
N TYR A 156 -6.44 -7.09 5.68
CA TYR A 156 -6.00 -8.47 5.89
C TYR A 156 -5.40 -8.62 7.30
N THR A 157 -5.34 -9.86 7.78
CA THR A 157 -4.69 -10.18 9.06
C THR A 157 -3.52 -11.12 8.84
N LEU A 158 -2.45 -10.92 9.61
CA LEU A 158 -1.34 -11.88 9.65
C LEU A 158 -1.76 -13.11 10.44
N THR A 159 -1.43 -14.28 9.93
CA THR A 159 -1.70 -15.54 10.65
C THR A 159 -0.53 -15.89 11.57
N SER A 160 -0.82 -16.58 12.68
CA SER A 160 0.21 -17.05 13.61
C SER A 160 1.28 -17.91 12.95
N LEU A 161 0.92 -18.65 11.90
CA LEU A 161 1.86 -19.45 11.11
C LEU A 161 2.86 -18.59 10.33
N MET A 162 2.41 -17.45 9.77
CA MET A 162 3.29 -16.54 9.04
C MET A 162 4.27 -15.84 9.99
N ILE A 163 3.74 -15.43 11.14
CA ILE A 163 4.50 -14.88 12.26
C ILE A 163 5.58 -15.87 12.73
N GLU A 164 5.19 -17.11 13.02
CA GLU A 164 6.13 -18.12 13.54
C GLU A 164 7.30 -18.34 12.58
N TRP A 165 7.05 -18.40 11.26
CA TRP A 165 8.09 -18.65 10.28
C TRP A 165 9.10 -17.49 10.12
N GLY A 166 8.70 -16.27 10.49
CA GLY A 166 9.61 -15.11 10.57
C GLY A 166 10.65 -15.22 11.69
N ASP A 167 10.35 -16.01 12.74
CA ASP A 167 11.22 -16.17 13.93
C ASP A 167 12.35 -17.20 13.73
N TYR A 168 12.44 -17.88 12.59
CA TYR A 168 13.42 -18.97 12.38
C TYR A 168 14.39 -18.69 11.24
N SER A 169 15.60 -19.23 11.38
CA SER A 169 16.42 -19.57 10.22
C SER A 169 15.80 -20.73 9.46
N LEU A 170 16.19 -20.91 8.20
CA LEU A 170 15.72 -22.04 7.39
C LEU A 170 16.07 -23.37 8.07
N ALA A 171 17.28 -23.52 8.61
CA ALA A 171 17.69 -24.72 9.34
C ALA A 171 16.85 -24.93 10.61
N GLY A 172 16.58 -23.85 11.36
CA GLY A 172 15.81 -23.89 12.60
C GLY A 172 14.36 -24.33 12.39
N LEU A 173 13.69 -23.85 11.33
CA LEU A 173 12.34 -24.29 11.01
C LEU A 173 12.34 -25.74 10.51
N LEU A 174 13.20 -26.07 9.54
CA LEU A 174 13.25 -27.41 8.95
C LEU A 174 13.58 -28.48 10.01
N GLY A 175 14.44 -28.16 10.99
CA GLY A 175 14.76 -29.04 12.11
C GLY A 175 13.57 -29.37 13.04
N LYS A 176 12.49 -28.57 13.03
CA LYS A 176 11.25 -28.93 13.72
C LYS A 176 10.47 -30.04 13.00
N TYR A 177 10.61 -30.12 11.68
CA TYR A 177 9.91 -31.10 10.86
C TYR A 177 10.77 -32.34 10.61
N PHE A 178 12.07 -32.18 10.36
CA PHE A 178 12.94 -33.25 9.89
C PHE A 178 14.05 -33.54 10.90
N THR A 179 14.40 -34.83 11.05
CA THR A 179 15.57 -35.25 11.85
C THR A 179 16.74 -35.70 10.99
N ASP A 180 16.56 -35.79 9.67
CA ASP A 180 17.61 -36.19 8.73
C ASP A 180 18.32 -34.93 8.21
N PRO A 181 19.63 -34.76 8.49
CA PRO A 181 20.37 -33.57 8.07
C PRO A 181 20.52 -33.47 6.54
N GLU A 182 20.54 -34.59 5.81
CA GLU A 182 20.60 -34.56 4.35
C GLU A 182 19.30 -34.03 3.74
N LEU A 183 18.16 -34.39 4.33
CA LEU A 183 16.86 -33.83 3.93
C LEU A 183 16.76 -32.32 4.21
N VAL A 184 17.37 -31.84 5.31
CA VAL A 184 17.45 -30.39 5.56
C VAL A 184 18.32 -29.70 4.51
N ALA A 185 19.47 -30.31 4.16
CA ALA A 185 20.39 -29.77 3.18
C ALA A 185 19.79 -29.64 1.76
N GLU A 186 18.81 -30.47 1.38
CA GLU A 186 18.09 -30.39 0.10
C GLU A 186 17.45 -29.01 -0.16
N PHE A 187 17.03 -28.30 0.89
CA PHE A 187 16.46 -26.96 0.77
C PHE A 187 17.53 -25.87 0.52
N GLY A 188 18.78 -26.13 0.90
CA GLY A 188 19.92 -25.26 0.59
C GLY A 188 20.39 -25.36 -0.86
N LEU A 189 19.86 -26.31 -1.65
CA LEU A 189 20.27 -26.52 -3.05
C LEU A 189 19.55 -25.60 -4.05
N PHE A 190 18.66 -24.72 -3.60
CA PHE A 190 17.97 -23.77 -4.48
C PHE A 190 18.89 -22.61 -4.85
N ALA A 191 18.80 -22.15 -6.10
CA ALA A 191 19.81 -21.28 -6.72
C ALA A 191 20.01 -19.93 -6.01
N GLU A 192 19.01 -19.43 -5.28
CA GLU A 192 19.06 -18.19 -4.51
C GLU A 192 19.94 -18.29 -3.27
N VAL A 193 19.96 -19.46 -2.62
CA VAL A 193 20.61 -19.67 -1.32
C VAL A 193 21.76 -20.68 -1.36
N ASN A 194 21.93 -21.40 -2.47
CA ASN A 194 23.01 -22.37 -2.61
C ASN A 194 24.39 -21.70 -2.51
N GLY A 195 25.23 -22.24 -1.63
CA GLY A 195 26.51 -21.63 -1.27
C GLY A 195 26.51 -20.88 0.06
N LEU A 196 25.36 -20.74 0.71
CA LEU A 196 25.21 -20.05 1.98
C LEU A 196 24.91 -21.05 3.12
N PRO A 197 25.37 -20.78 4.36
CA PRO A 197 24.95 -21.54 5.52
C PRO A 197 23.43 -21.44 5.72
N ILE A 198 22.74 -22.59 5.83
CA ILE A 198 21.27 -22.65 5.95
C ILE A 198 20.81 -22.06 7.30
N GLU A 199 21.70 -22.01 8.28
CA GLU A 199 21.53 -21.40 9.59
C GLU A 199 21.38 -19.88 9.51
N ASP A 200 21.95 -19.26 8.47
CA ASP A 200 21.93 -17.80 8.27
C ASP A 200 20.84 -17.36 7.28
N VAL A 201 20.14 -18.31 6.65
CA VAL A 201 19.08 -18.04 5.67
C VAL A 201 17.79 -17.68 6.38
N SER A 202 17.18 -16.54 6.01
CA SER A 202 15.84 -16.19 6.51
C SER A 202 14.79 -17.16 5.97
N CYS A 203 14.13 -17.87 6.87
CA CYS A 203 13.12 -18.86 6.54
C CYS A 203 11.96 -18.24 5.76
N TYR A 204 11.42 -17.13 6.27
CA TYR A 204 10.29 -16.44 5.66
C TYR A 204 10.64 -15.93 4.24
N ASN A 205 11.78 -15.26 4.06
CA ASN A 205 12.19 -14.74 2.76
C ASN A 205 12.47 -15.86 1.74
N PHE A 206 13.02 -16.98 2.19
CA PHE A 206 13.20 -18.15 1.33
C PHE A 206 11.85 -18.71 0.88
N PHE A 207 10.92 -18.91 1.81
CA PHE A 207 9.68 -19.61 1.49
C PHE A 207 8.75 -18.83 0.56
N ILE A 208 8.71 -17.50 0.64
CA ILE A 208 7.89 -16.67 -0.26
C ILE A 208 8.23 -16.89 -1.74
N ALA A 209 9.50 -17.08 -2.09
CA ALA A 209 9.87 -17.45 -3.46
C ALA A 209 9.62 -18.94 -3.70
N PHE A 210 9.97 -19.77 -2.71
CA PHE A 210 9.93 -21.23 -2.81
C PHE A 210 8.55 -21.79 -3.17
N PHE A 211 7.51 -21.48 -2.37
CA PHE A 211 6.19 -22.06 -2.60
C PHE A 211 5.52 -21.46 -3.84
N ASN A 212 5.78 -20.18 -4.16
CA ASN A 212 5.25 -19.56 -5.36
C ASN A 212 5.88 -20.21 -6.60
N GLY A 213 7.18 -20.51 -6.56
CA GLY A 213 7.85 -21.23 -7.64
C GLY A 213 7.40 -22.68 -7.79
N LEU A 214 7.16 -23.41 -6.69
CA LEU A 214 6.67 -24.79 -6.77
C LEU A 214 5.24 -24.91 -7.30
N VAL A 215 4.37 -23.95 -6.97
CA VAL A 215 2.95 -23.95 -7.37
C VAL A 215 2.76 -23.28 -8.72
N ASP A 216 3.13 -22.00 -8.83
CA ASP A 216 2.92 -21.19 -10.03
C ASP A 216 4.04 -21.38 -11.07
N GLY A 217 5.14 -22.04 -10.70
CA GLY A 217 6.24 -22.39 -11.60
C GLY A 217 7.47 -21.51 -11.44
N TYR A 218 8.63 -22.10 -11.75
CA TYR A 218 9.90 -21.39 -11.91
C TYR A 218 10.20 -21.13 -13.37
N PHE A 219 10.88 -20.02 -13.64
CA PHE A 219 11.19 -19.58 -14.98
C PHE A 219 12.59 -18.97 -15.05
N HIS A 220 13.35 -19.31 -16.08
CA HIS A 220 14.58 -18.58 -16.39
C HIS A 220 14.23 -17.31 -17.16
N ALA A 221 14.45 -16.15 -16.55
CA ALA A 221 14.31 -14.87 -17.22
C ALA A 221 15.51 -14.64 -18.16
N THR A 222 15.22 -14.31 -19.42
CA THR A 222 16.23 -13.87 -20.40
C THR A 222 16.34 -12.35 -20.47
N THR A 223 15.35 -11.65 -19.93
CA THR A 223 15.38 -10.21 -19.76
C THR A 223 16.39 -9.83 -18.67
N SER A 224 17.32 -8.95 -18.99
CA SER A 224 18.35 -8.51 -18.05
C SER A 224 17.85 -7.43 -17.08
N GLU A 225 18.58 -7.23 -15.98
CA GLU A 225 18.27 -6.17 -15.02
C GLU A 225 18.38 -4.79 -15.69
N GLU A 226 19.37 -4.60 -16.57
CA GLU A 226 19.47 -3.43 -17.45
C GLU A 226 18.22 -3.21 -18.30
N GLU A 227 17.68 -4.26 -18.92
CA GLU A 227 16.48 -4.16 -19.76
C GLU A 227 15.24 -3.78 -18.93
N ILE A 228 15.09 -4.35 -17.72
CA ILE A 228 14.03 -3.99 -16.78
C ILE A 228 14.13 -2.50 -16.40
N MET A 229 15.33 -2.02 -16.04
CA MET A 229 15.55 -0.62 -15.70
C MET A 229 15.25 0.32 -16.87
N LYS A 230 15.65 -0.04 -18.10
CA LYS A 230 15.29 0.74 -19.31
C LYS A 230 13.79 0.84 -19.50
N SER A 231 13.06 -0.27 -19.30
CA SER A 231 11.60 -0.28 -19.41
C SER A 231 10.94 0.62 -18.36
N LEU A 232 11.40 0.55 -17.10
CA LEU A 232 10.94 1.41 -16.01
C LEU A 232 11.20 2.90 -16.30
N LEU A 233 12.40 3.25 -16.73
CA LEU A 233 12.77 4.63 -17.09
C LEU A 233 11.95 5.16 -18.26
N ALA A 234 11.73 4.35 -19.29
CA ALA A 234 10.89 4.72 -20.43
C ALA A 234 9.45 4.99 -20.00
N LYS A 235 8.87 4.13 -19.15
CA LYS A 235 7.50 4.31 -18.62
C LYS A 235 7.40 5.54 -17.71
N LEU A 236 8.41 5.83 -16.89
CA LEU A 236 8.47 7.07 -16.12
C LEU A 236 8.46 8.30 -17.04
N GLN A 237 9.28 8.32 -18.09
CA GLN A 237 9.34 9.44 -19.03
C GLN A 237 8.04 9.66 -19.80
N ILE A 238 7.25 8.59 -20.04
CA ILE A 238 5.88 8.70 -20.58
C ILE A 238 4.95 9.43 -19.61
N VAL A 239 5.09 9.19 -18.28
CA VAL A 239 4.29 9.89 -17.28
C VAL A 239 4.62 11.39 -17.24
N SER A 240 5.91 11.74 -17.27
CA SER A 240 6.38 13.12 -17.38
C SER A 240 7.81 13.19 -17.88
N ALA A 241 8.06 13.97 -18.94
CA ALA A 241 9.39 14.10 -19.55
C ALA A 241 10.47 14.65 -18.59
N LYS A 242 10.08 15.35 -17.52
CA LYS A 242 10.99 15.96 -16.54
C LYS A 242 11.16 15.15 -15.24
N ILE A 243 10.49 14.00 -15.13
CA ILE A 243 10.49 13.18 -13.91
C ILE A 243 11.88 12.62 -13.60
N VAL A 244 12.62 12.19 -14.62
CA VAL A 244 13.99 11.66 -14.49
C VAL A 244 14.98 12.78 -14.78
N GLN A 245 15.79 13.14 -13.79
CA GLN A 245 16.82 14.15 -13.92
C GLN A 245 18.20 13.56 -13.69
N ASN A 246 19.15 14.01 -14.50
CA ASN A 246 20.55 13.65 -14.35
C ASN A 246 21.20 14.53 -13.27
N ARG A 247 21.03 14.15 -12.00
CA ARG A 247 21.48 14.93 -10.84
C ARG A 247 21.99 13.98 -9.77
N LYS A 248 22.99 14.43 -9.01
CA LYS A 248 23.58 13.68 -7.91
C LYS A 248 23.24 14.32 -6.57
N LEU A 249 22.86 13.49 -5.61
CA LEU A 249 22.59 13.91 -4.24
C LEU A 249 23.90 14.24 -3.53
N LYS A 250 24.01 15.43 -2.95
CA LYS A 250 25.17 15.86 -2.16
C LYS A 250 24.92 15.70 -0.66
N ALA A 251 23.77 16.16 -0.17
CA ALA A 251 23.45 16.13 1.25
C ALA A 251 21.93 16.06 1.50
N LEU A 252 21.57 15.57 2.68
CA LEU A 252 20.22 15.62 3.22
C LEU A 252 20.25 16.41 4.53
N ALA A 253 19.19 17.16 4.80
CA ALA A 253 18.99 17.79 6.09
C ALA A 253 17.72 17.24 6.74
N SER A 254 17.81 17.00 8.05
CA SER A 254 16.75 16.42 8.85
C SER A 254 16.41 17.28 10.07
N GLU A 255 15.16 17.23 10.50
CA GLU A 255 14.63 17.89 11.68
C GLU A 255 13.56 16.99 12.32
N ASN A 256 13.56 16.85 13.64
CA ASN A 256 12.54 16.11 14.40
C ASN A 256 12.24 14.69 13.85
N GLY A 257 13.27 13.91 13.51
CA GLY A 257 13.09 12.53 13.01
C GLY A 257 12.57 12.44 11.56
N LYS A 258 12.52 13.55 10.82
CA LYS A 258 12.15 13.58 9.39
C LYS A 258 13.25 14.24 8.55
N VAL A 259 13.40 13.78 7.32
CA VAL A 259 14.21 14.47 6.30
C VAL A 259 13.36 15.61 5.71
N VAL A 260 13.89 16.83 5.69
CA VAL A 260 13.14 18.03 5.29
C VAL A 260 13.54 18.52 3.90
N ARG A 261 14.83 18.39 3.56
CA ARG A 261 15.36 18.84 2.26
C ARG A 261 16.54 18.00 1.79
N ALA A 262 16.67 17.91 0.47
CA ALA A 262 17.82 17.40 -0.24
C ALA A 262 18.56 18.52 -0.97
N ILE A 263 19.88 18.41 -1.02
CA ILE A 263 20.77 19.35 -1.72
C ILE A 263 21.53 18.55 -2.78
N ASP A 264 21.48 19.00 -4.03
CA ASP A 264 22.24 18.39 -5.12
C ASP A 264 23.67 18.95 -5.21
N GLU A 265 24.50 18.40 -6.09
CA GLU A 265 25.87 18.90 -6.31
C GLU A 265 25.94 20.35 -6.79
N ALA A 266 24.91 20.84 -7.49
CA ALA A 266 24.80 22.23 -7.93
C ALA A 266 24.37 23.19 -6.80
N GLY A 267 24.09 22.68 -5.60
CA GLY A 267 23.65 23.47 -4.44
C GLY A 267 22.16 23.86 -4.49
N LYS A 268 21.37 23.26 -5.38
CA LYS A 268 19.93 23.50 -5.44
C LYS A 268 19.22 22.69 -4.36
N GLU A 269 18.32 23.35 -3.65
CA GLU A 269 17.50 22.73 -2.61
C GLU A 269 16.17 22.19 -3.16
N ILE A 270 15.86 20.95 -2.79
CA ILE A 270 14.65 20.22 -3.12
C ILE A 270 13.96 19.83 -1.82
N THR A 271 12.66 20.12 -1.69
CA THR A 271 11.83 19.64 -0.59
C THR A 271 10.88 18.56 -1.09
N ALA A 272 10.70 17.51 -0.29
CA ALA A 272 9.76 16.45 -0.55
C ALA A 272 9.12 15.98 0.75
N LYS A 273 7.88 15.45 0.67
CA LYS A 273 7.24 14.83 1.84
C LYS A 273 7.92 13.51 2.20
N TYR A 274 8.27 12.72 1.18
CA TYR A 274 8.96 11.44 1.32
C TYR A 274 10.22 11.37 0.46
N PHE A 275 11.19 10.59 0.93
CA PHE A 275 12.46 10.33 0.28
C PHE A 275 12.63 8.83 0.11
N VAL A 276 13.07 8.40 -1.06
CA VAL A 276 13.41 7.01 -1.34
C VAL A 276 14.84 6.99 -1.86
N SER A 277 15.69 6.12 -1.32
CA SER A 277 17.02 5.92 -1.87
C SER A 277 17.29 4.44 -2.15
N GLY A 278 17.86 4.19 -3.32
CA GLY A 278 18.51 2.93 -3.61
C GLY A 278 19.86 2.84 -2.91
N GLY A 279 20.26 1.64 -2.49
CA GLY A 279 21.62 1.37 -2.00
C GLY A 279 21.67 0.75 -0.60
N ASP A 280 22.90 0.48 -0.13
CA ASP A 280 23.18 -0.10 1.18
C ASP A 280 22.84 0.90 2.30
N PRO A 281 22.01 0.50 3.28
CA PRO A 281 21.55 1.39 4.33
C PRO A 281 22.67 1.85 5.28
N VAL A 282 23.62 0.98 5.60
CA VAL A 282 24.76 1.29 6.47
C VAL A 282 25.66 2.32 5.80
N HIS A 283 25.97 2.11 4.51
CA HIS A 283 26.75 3.06 3.72
C HIS A 283 26.01 4.39 3.54
N PHE A 284 24.71 4.35 3.26
CA PHE A 284 23.88 5.53 3.05
C PHE A 284 23.84 6.41 4.31
N TYR A 285 23.51 5.84 5.47
CA TYR A 285 23.46 6.58 6.73
C TYR A 285 24.85 7.05 7.15
N GLY A 286 25.90 6.24 6.98
CA GLY A 286 27.27 6.65 7.27
C GLY A 286 27.75 7.84 6.43
N THR A 287 27.26 7.96 5.20
CA THR A 287 27.64 9.05 4.27
C THR A 287 26.84 10.33 4.54
N HIS A 288 25.52 10.22 4.70
CA HIS A 288 24.63 11.39 4.78
C HIS A 288 24.29 11.82 6.22
N PHE A 289 24.45 10.93 7.20
CA PHE A 289 24.11 11.16 8.60
C PHE A 289 25.17 10.58 9.55
N PRO A 290 26.44 11.02 9.45
CA PRO A 290 27.57 10.41 10.18
C PRO A 290 27.46 10.52 11.71
N THR A 291 26.60 11.40 12.23
CA THR A 291 26.38 11.61 13.68
C THR A 291 25.44 10.57 14.31
N LEU A 292 24.73 9.75 13.51
CA LEU A 292 23.74 8.77 13.97
C LEU A 292 24.35 7.37 14.13
N GLU A 293 25.45 7.27 14.87
CA GLU A 293 26.21 6.03 15.00
C GLU A 293 25.44 4.93 15.74
N ALA A 294 24.68 5.29 16.79
CA ALA A 294 23.90 4.35 17.58
C ALA A 294 22.71 3.78 16.79
N GLU A 295 22.01 4.63 16.05
CA GLU A 295 20.90 4.26 15.19
C GLU A 295 21.39 3.40 14.03
N ARG A 296 22.53 3.75 13.40
CA ARG A 296 23.15 2.91 12.36
C ARG A 296 23.51 1.52 12.90
N ALA A 297 24.07 1.42 14.09
CA ALA A 297 24.37 0.14 14.72
C ALA A 297 23.10 -0.69 15.00
N ALA A 298 21.95 -0.03 15.24
CA ALA A 298 20.67 -0.73 15.34
C ALA A 298 20.19 -1.27 13.99
N VAL A 299 20.35 -0.49 12.91
CA VAL A 299 20.05 -0.94 11.52
C VAL A 299 20.90 -2.14 11.12
N GLU A 300 22.17 -2.18 11.50
CA GLU A 300 23.07 -3.31 11.22
C GLU A 300 22.56 -4.64 11.80
N ARG A 301 21.85 -4.62 12.94
CA ARG A 301 21.25 -5.83 13.54
C ARG A 301 20.10 -6.40 12.72
N PHE A 302 19.40 -5.57 11.97
CA PHE A 302 18.38 -6.03 11.02
C PHE A 302 19.01 -6.61 9.76
N TYR A 303 20.18 -6.10 9.37
CA TYR A 303 20.84 -6.45 8.12
C TYR A 303 22.29 -6.93 8.27
N PRO A 304 22.56 -7.96 9.09
CA PRO A 304 23.93 -8.40 9.39
C PRO A 304 24.67 -8.92 8.15
N GLY A 305 23.94 -9.45 7.17
CA GLY A 305 24.49 -9.97 5.92
C GLY A 305 25.18 -8.95 5.02
N LEU A 306 24.96 -7.64 5.24
CA LEU A 306 25.63 -6.57 4.49
C LEU A 306 27.16 -6.58 4.68
N ALA A 307 27.64 -7.05 5.83
CA ALA A 307 29.07 -7.17 6.13
C ALA A 307 29.72 -8.42 5.50
N SER A 308 28.95 -9.28 4.81
CA SER A 308 29.44 -10.54 4.27
C SER A 308 30.58 -10.35 3.26
N LYS A 309 31.65 -11.12 3.46
CA LYS A 309 32.80 -11.23 2.55
C LYS A 309 32.65 -12.36 1.54
N THR A 310 31.57 -13.12 1.62
CA THR A 310 31.27 -14.18 0.67
C THR A 310 30.95 -13.58 -0.71
N ARG A 311 31.53 -14.17 -1.75
CA ARG A 311 31.38 -13.73 -3.14
C ARG A 311 30.91 -14.89 -4.01
N PHE A 312 30.03 -14.57 -4.95
CA PHE A 312 29.63 -15.46 -6.03
C PHE A 312 30.43 -15.13 -7.28
N GLY A 313 31.27 -16.09 -7.69
CA GLY A 313 32.02 -16.07 -8.93
C GLY A 313 31.27 -16.80 -10.05
N THR A 314 31.58 -16.44 -11.28
CA THR A 314 31.04 -17.11 -12.47
C THR A 314 32.16 -17.35 -13.47
N LEU A 315 32.35 -18.62 -13.82
CA LEU A 315 33.24 -19.05 -14.88
C LEU A 315 32.40 -19.35 -16.13
N MET A 316 32.58 -18.55 -17.17
CA MET A 316 32.01 -18.80 -18.50
C MET A 316 32.91 -19.79 -19.23
N ILE A 317 32.31 -20.84 -19.80
CA ILE A 317 33.02 -21.97 -20.40
C ILE A 317 32.46 -22.20 -21.81
N GLY A 318 33.32 -22.09 -22.81
CA GLY A 318 33.04 -22.44 -24.21
C GLY A 318 33.45 -23.88 -24.50
N LEU A 319 32.53 -24.68 -25.07
CA LEU A 319 32.77 -26.05 -25.49
C LEU A 319 32.79 -26.17 -27.01
N SER A 320 33.77 -26.91 -27.53
CA SER A 320 33.87 -27.29 -28.95
C SER A 320 32.84 -28.34 -29.41
N ALA A 321 32.03 -28.86 -28.48
CA ALA A 321 31.03 -29.88 -28.73
C ALA A 321 29.68 -29.54 -28.10
N LYS A 322 28.67 -30.36 -28.39
CA LYS A 322 27.35 -30.32 -27.74
C LYS A 322 27.46 -30.72 -26.25
N PRO A 323 26.55 -30.26 -25.36
CA PRO A 323 26.66 -30.52 -23.92
C PRO A 323 26.63 -32.01 -23.59
N LEU A 324 25.78 -32.77 -24.29
CA LEU A 324 25.67 -34.22 -24.14
C LEU A 324 26.99 -34.96 -24.40
N SER A 325 27.83 -34.46 -25.32
CA SER A 325 29.15 -35.05 -25.61
C SER A 325 30.11 -34.92 -24.42
N ALA A 326 29.92 -33.88 -23.60
CA ALA A 326 30.64 -33.65 -22.36
C ALA A 326 29.99 -34.34 -21.13
N GLY A 327 28.84 -35.01 -21.29
CA GLY A 327 28.08 -35.63 -20.20
C GLY A 327 27.10 -34.69 -19.50
N VAL A 328 26.85 -33.51 -20.06
CA VAL A 328 25.89 -32.53 -19.53
C VAL A 328 24.56 -32.74 -20.25
N GLU A 329 23.61 -33.36 -19.55
CA GLU A 329 22.30 -33.78 -20.08
C GLU A 329 21.17 -32.79 -19.74
N GLU A 330 21.20 -32.24 -18.53
CA GLU A 330 20.19 -31.32 -18.01
C GLU A 330 20.60 -29.86 -18.24
N SER A 331 19.65 -28.95 -18.10
CA SER A 331 19.88 -27.51 -18.29
C SER A 331 20.53 -26.84 -17.10
N ASP A 332 20.24 -27.31 -15.89
CA ASP A 332 20.61 -26.68 -14.64
C ASP A 332 20.98 -27.74 -13.60
N TYR A 333 22.19 -27.61 -13.05
CA TYR A 333 22.74 -28.50 -12.04
C TYR A 333 23.05 -27.71 -10.78
N GLN A 334 22.57 -28.19 -9.64
CA GLN A 334 22.85 -27.67 -8.31
C GLN A 334 23.82 -28.62 -7.61
N PHE A 335 24.93 -28.10 -7.09
CA PHE A 335 25.94 -28.92 -6.42
C PHE A 335 25.72 -28.90 -4.91
N ALA A 336 25.90 -30.05 -4.28
CA ALA A 336 25.87 -30.18 -2.83
C ALA A 336 26.93 -29.29 -2.19
N PHE A 337 26.49 -28.45 -1.25
CA PHE A 337 27.35 -27.47 -0.60
C PHE A 337 28.31 -28.14 0.37
N ASP A 338 29.61 -28.01 0.11
CA ASP A 338 30.67 -28.42 1.04
C ASP A 338 31.23 -27.19 1.77
N PRO A 339 30.92 -27.01 3.07
CA PRO A 339 31.39 -25.86 3.82
C PRO A 339 32.92 -25.85 4.01
N ALA A 340 33.59 -27.00 3.91
CA ALA A 340 35.03 -27.13 4.16
C ALA A 340 35.90 -26.71 2.96
N ALA A 341 35.35 -26.69 1.74
CA ALA A 341 36.10 -26.33 0.55
C ALA A 341 36.32 -24.79 0.45
N PRO A 342 37.51 -24.30 0.08
CA PRO A 342 37.77 -22.86 -0.04
C PRO A 342 37.07 -22.23 -1.26
N VAL A 343 36.85 -23.02 -2.31
CA VAL A 343 36.13 -22.64 -3.53
C VAL A 343 35.08 -23.73 -3.76
N LYS A 344 33.81 -23.33 -3.77
CA LYS A 344 32.68 -24.23 -3.71
C LYS A 344 31.87 -24.10 -4.97
N ILE A 345 31.86 -25.11 -5.84
CA ILE A 345 30.94 -25.12 -6.98
C ILE A 345 29.52 -25.27 -6.43
N VAL A 346 28.62 -24.40 -6.88
CA VAL A 346 27.21 -24.42 -6.44
C VAL A 346 26.27 -24.65 -7.60
N ARG A 347 26.63 -24.25 -8.83
CA ARG A 347 25.73 -24.37 -9.98
C ARG A 347 26.48 -24.56 -11.30
N LEU A 348 25.95 -25.39 -12.20
CA LEU A 348 26.37 -25.45 -13.60
C LEU A 348 25.14 -25.29 -14.49
N PHE A 349 25.18 -24.32 -15.39
CA PHE A 349 24.04 -23.96 -16.22
C PHE A 349 24.41 -23.99 -17.70
N ASN A 350 23.53 -24.57 -18.51
CA ASN A 350 23.67 -24.60 -19.95
C ASN A 350 22.98 -23.39 -20.58
N GLN A 351 23.76 -22.35 -20.92
CA GLN A 351 23.23 -21.07 -21.41
C GLN A 351 22.36 -21.23 -22.67
N LYS A 352 22.64 -22.25 -23.48
CA LYS A 352 21.95 -22.48 -24.76
C LYS A 352 20.49 -22.90 -24.61
N THR A 353 20.08 -23.36 -23.42
CA THR A 353 18.69 -23.77 -23.17
C THR A 353 17.75 -22.57 -23.06
N VAL A 354 18.28 -21.40 -22.70
CA VAL A 354 17.52 -20.15 -22.52
C VAL A 354 17.86 -19.11 -23.59
N ASP A 355 19.09 -19.13 -24.11
CA ASP A 355 19.54 -18.28 -25.20
C ASP A 355 20.10 -19.15 -26.34
N PRO A 356 19.28 -19.50 -27.35
CA PRO A 356 19.73 -20.30 -28.48
C PRO A 356 20.90 -19.68 -29.26
N ASP A 357 21.05 -18.35 -29.19
CA ASP A 357 22.11 -17.58 -29.86
C ASP A 357 23.42 -17.53 -29.04
N ALA A 358 23.45 -18.15 -27.85
CA ALA A 358 24.64 -18.19 -27.00
C ALA A 358 25.86 -18.85 -27.65
N SER A 359 25.66 -19.74 -28.63
CA SER A 359 26.74 -20.40 -29.37
C SER A 359 26.24 -21.07 -30.66
N SER A 360 27.14 -21.42 -31.57
CA SER A 360 26.80 -22.13 -32.81
C SER A 360 26.14 -23.49 -32.56
N ALA A 361 25.47 -24.06 -33.58
CA ALA A 361 24.79 -25.37 -33.46
C ALA A 361 25.69 -26.55 -33.04
N LYS A 362 27.00 -26.48 -33.28
CA LYS A 362 27.97 -27.55 -32.99
C LYS A 362 28.69 -27.38 -31.65
N THR A 363 28.66 -26.18 -31.10
CA THR A 363 29.35 -25.78 -29.86
C THR A 363 28.34 -25.52 -28.75
N SER A 364 28.84 -25.29 -27.52
CA SER A 364 27.98 -25.00 -26.35
C SER A 364 28.59 -23.97 -25.42
N ALA A 365 27.75 -23.18 -24.78
CA ALA A 365 28.13 -22.21 -23.76
C ALA A 365 27.61 -22.69 -22.39
N LEU A 366 28.51 -22.93 -21.44
CA LEU A 366 28.18 -23.30 -20.06
C LEU A 366 28.63 -22.18 -19.10
N ALA A 367 27.87 -21.96 -18.03
CA ALA A 367 28.24 -21.06 -16.96
C ALA A 367 28.32 -21.85 -15.64
N CYS A 368 29.47 -21.78 -14.96
CA CYS A 368 29.70 -22.42 -13.67
C CYS A 368 29.73 -21.37 -12.57
N GLY A 369 28.80 -21.47 -11.61
CA GLY A 369 28.70 -20.65 -10.43
C GLY A 369 29.46 -21.28 -9.28
N PHE A 370 30.25 -20.48 -8.58
CA PHE A 370 31.00 -20.93 -7.42
C PHE A 370 31.04 -19.85 -6.34
N VAL A 371 31.16 -20.26 -5.09
CA VAL A 371 31.21 -19.38 -3.92
C VAL A 371 32.59 -19.48 -3.26
N TYR A 372 33.10 -18.33 -2.84
CA TYR A 372 34.40 -18.20 -2.19
C TYR A 372 34.41 -16.98 -1.25
N GLU A 373 35.37 -16.95 -0.32
CA GLU A 373 35.59 -15.79 0.55
C GLU A 373 36.48 -14.76 -0.14
N GLU A 374 36.18 -13.48 0.04
CA GLU A 374 36.98 -12.40 -0.53
C GLU A 374 38.46 -12.53 -0.13
N GLY A 375 39.35 -12.56 -1.13
CA GLY A 375 40.78 -12.81 -0.96
C GLY A 375 41.23 -14.25 -1.24
N THR A 376 40.33 -15.21 -1.40
CA THR A 376 40.69 -16.57 -1.84
C THR A 376 41.18 -16.58 -3.29
N ALA A 377 42.34 -17.20 -3.53
CA ALA A 377 42.90 -17.37 -4.88
C ALA A 377 42.38 -18.65 -5.55
N PHE A 378 42.07 -18.57 -6.84
CA PHE A 378 41.61 -19.70 -7.65
C PHE A 378 41.95 -19.51 -9.12
N THR A 379 41.96 -20.61 -9.88
CA THR A 379 42.16 -20.60 -11.34
C THR A 379 41.00 -21.25 -12.08
N ALA A 380 40.85 -20.92 -13.38
CA ALA A 380 39.83 -21.54 -14.22
C ALA A 380 40.04 -23.06 -14.35
N GLU A 381 41.31 -23.51 -14.41
CA GLU A 381 41.65 -24.93 -14.51
C GLU A 381 41.21 -25.71 -13.26
N GLN A 382 41.43 -25.16 -12.06
CA GLN A 382 40.98 -25.77 -10.81
C GLN A 382 39.45 -26.00 -10.78
N ILE A 383 38.67 -25.00 -11.24
CA ILE A 383 37.21 -25.10 -11.27
C ILE A 383 36.75 -26.13 -12.33
N VAL A 384 37.38 -26.14 -13.51
CA VAL A 384 37.08 -27.13 -14.55
C VAL A 384 37.43 -28.55 -14.10
N ASP A 385 38.53 -28.72 -13.36
CA ASP A 385 38.93 -30.02 -12.81
C ASP A 385 37.95 -30.51 -11.73
N GLN A 386 37.46 -29.62 -10.87
CA GLN A 386 36.39 -29.96 -9.92
C GLN A 386 35.10 -30.39 -10.64
N LEU A 387 34.69 -29.68 -11.70
CA LEU A 387 33.58 -30.13 -12.56
C LEU A 387 33.84 -31.50 -13.20
N GLY A 388 35.11 -31.80 -13.50
CA GLY A 388 35.55 -33.07 -14.07
C GLY A 388 35.23 -34.30 -13.21
N ALA A 389 35.05 -34.14 -11.89
CA ALA A 389 34.63 -35.23 -11.01
C ALA A 389 33.21 -35.74 -11.34
N ALA A 390 32.27 -34.82 -11.58
CA ALA A 390 30.91 -35.13 -12.00
C ALA A 390 30.79 -35.34 -13.52
N PHE A 391 31.62 -34.65 -14.31
CA PHE A 391 31.60 -34.69 -15.77
C PHE A 391 32.99 -35.02 -16.35
N PRO A 392 33.44 -36.30 -16.32
CA PRO A 392 34.81 -36.68 -16.69
C PRO A 392 35.22 -36.32 -18.12
N LYS A 393 34.25 -36.17 -19.03
CA LYS A 393 34.48 -35.84 -20.44
C LYS A 393 34.57 -34.33 -20.69
N LEU A 394 34.19 -33.49 -19.72
CA LEU A 394 34.06 -32.05 -19.90
C LEU A 394 35.38 -31.40 -20.33
N ARG A 395 36.47 -31.69 -19.61
CA ARG A 395 37.79 -31.07 -19.84
C ARG A 395 38.29 -31.22 -21.27
N LYS A 396 37.97 -32.34 -21.93
CA LYS A 396 38.38 -32.60 -23.32
C LYS A 396 37.80 -31.59 -24.33
N TYR A 397 36.65 -31.00 -24.02
CA TYR A 397 35.92 -30.15 -24.96
C TYR A 397 36.02 -28.66 -24.65
N VAL A 398 36.59 -28.27 -23.52
CA VAL A 398 36.77 -26.86 -23.14
C VAL A 398 37.77 -26.19 -24.07
N VAL A 399 37.35 -25.11 -24.72
CA VAL A 399 38.17 -24.34 -25.68
C VAL A 399 38.35 -22.88 -25.30
N ALA A 400 37.50 -22.34 -24.42
CA ALA A 400 37.63 -20.98 -23.92
C ALA A 400 37.05 -20.88 -22.51
N THR A 401 37.68 -20.05 -21.67
CA THR A 401 37.16 -19.72 -20.34
C THR A 401 37.37 -18.24 -20.03
N LYS A 402 36.44 -17.64 -19.28
CA LYS A 402 36.55 -16.25 -18.79
C LYS A 402 35.77 -16.10 -17.51
N PHE A 403 36.34 -15.40 -16.53
CA PHE A 403 35.60 -15.01 -15.34
C PHE A 403 34.71 -13.81 -15.61
N ALA A 404 33.45 -13.87 -15.18
CA ALA A 404 32.61 -12.70 -15.10
C ALA A 404 32.96 -11.88 -13.84
N LYS A 405 32.43 -10.66 -13.75
CA LYS A 405 32.63 -9.84 -12.55
C LYS A 405 31.99 -10.54 -11.33
N PRO A 406 32.73 -10.74 -10.22
CA PRO A 406 32.15 -11.32 -9.02
C PRO A 406 31.11 -10.40 -8.39
N ARG A 407 30.11 -10.99 -7.74
CA ARG A 407 29.05 -10.27 -7.03
C ARG A 407 28.97 -10.72 -5.57
N PRO A 408 28.51 -9.86 -4.64
CA PRO A 408 28.21 -10.31 -3.29
C PRO A 408 27.05 -11.32 -3.33
N ILE A 409 27.12 -12.30 -2.43
CA ILE A 409 26.01 -13.19 -2.08
C ILE A 409 25.83 -13.08 -0.58
N MET A 410 24.58 -12.90 -0.15
CA MET A 410 24.24 -12.61 1.23
C MET A 410 22.91 -13.25 1.58
N THR A 411 22.77 -13.65 2.83
CA THR A 411 21.49 -13.95 3.46
C THR A 411 21.09 -12.75 4.33
N MET A 412 19.82 -12.68 4.70
CA MET A 412 19.31 -11.62 5.56
C MET A 412 18.42 -12.16 6.66
N LEU A 413 19.01 -12.97 7.53
CA LEU A 413 18.43 -13.29 8.83
C LEU A 413 18.87 -12.23 9.85
N ALA A 414 17.91 -11.47 10.37
CA ALA A 414 18.18 -10.48 11.40
C ALA A 414 18.68 -11.13 12.71
N ASP A 415 19.33 -10.34 13.57
CA ASP A 415 19.78 -10.82 14.88
C ASP A 415 18.60 -11.28 15.75
N GLU A 416 18.81 -12.31 16.59
CA GLU A 416 17.75 -12.82 17.47
C GLU A 416 17.10 -11.72 18.32
N SER A 417 17.88 -10.72 18.75
CA SER A 417 17.42 -9.60 19.58
C SER A 417 16.37 -8.69 18.94
N VAL A 418 16.27 -8.70 17.61
CA VAL A 418 15.35 -7.83 16.84
C VAL A 418 14.34 -8.61 16.00
N ARG A 419 14.26 -9.93 16.18
CA ARG A 419 13.26 -10.78 15.49
C ARG A 419 12.51 -11.75 16.38
N LYS A 420 13.12 -12.26 17.46
CA LYS A 420 12.60 -13.40 18.21
C LYS A 420 11.81 -12.96 19.45
N GLY A 421 10.61 -13.51 19.64
CA GLY A 421 9.80 -13.24 20.82
C GLY A 421 9.19 -11.82 20.86
N LEU A 422 9.05 -11.21 19.68
CA LEU A 422 8.42 -9.90 19.51
C LEU A 422 6.90 -9.98 19.65
N SER A 423 6.26 -8.84 19.93
CA SER A 423 4.81 -8.71 19.81
C SER A 423 4.38 -8.77 18.33
N ILE A 424 3.10 -9.03 18.08
CA ILE A 424 2.55 -9.03 16.71
C ILE A 424 2.79 -7.67 16.03
N ASP A 425 2.60 -6.56 16.75
CA ASP A 425 2.79 -5.21 16.20
C ASP A 425 4.25 -4.98 15.81
N SER A 426 5.21 -5.38 16.66
CA SER A 426 6.63 -5.25 16.34
C SER A 426 7.05 -6.15 15.17
N GLN A 427 6.44 -7.33 15.01
CA GLN A 427 6.70 -8.18 13.84
C GLN A 427 6.13 -7.58 12.56
N ILE A 428 4.96 -6.92 12.62
CA ILE A 428 4.41 -6.15 11.50
C ILE A 428 5.39 -5.03 11.13
N GLU A 429 5.93 -4.30 12.11
CA GLU A 429 6.93 -3.24 11.87
C GLU A 429 8.24 -3.77 11.26
N VAL A 430 8.68 -4.98 11.63
CA VAL A 430 9.84 -5.63 10.99
C VAL A 430 9.53 -6.00 9.54
N GLU A 431 8.39 -6.63 9.30
CA GLU A 431 7.97 -7.06 7.95
C GLU A 431 7.72 -5.87 7.01
N SER A 432 7.17 -4.77 7.55
CA SER A 432 6.95 -3.51 6.82
C SER A 432 8.22 -2.70 6.61
N GLY A 433 9.32 -3.06 7.29
CA GLY A 433 10.59 -2.31 7.29
C GLY A 433 10.61 -1.09 8.21
N ASP A 434 9.50 -0.77 8.89
CA ASP A 434 9.37 0.36 9.82
C ASP A 434 10.35 0.26 10.99
N ALA A 435 10.54 -0.93 11.56
CA ALA A 435 11.41 -1.15 12.72
C ALA A 435 12.89 -0.82 12.47
N SER A 436 13.32 -0.88 11.21
CA SER A 436 14.69 -0.59 10.79
C SER A 436 14.90 0.86 10.33
N ARG A 437 13.83 1.65 10.25
CA ARG A 437 13.88 2.97 9.63
C ARG A 437 14.22 4.05 10.65
N ILE A 438 15.27 4.83 10.36
CA ILE A 438 15.71 5.92 11.24
C ILE A 438 14.82 7.17 11.12
N PHE A 439 14.32 7.47 9.92
CA PHE A 439 13.46 8.64 9.68
C PHE A 439 12.12 8.22 9.10
N ASP A 440 11.02 8.73 9.63
CA ASP A 440 9.66 8.30 9.25
C ASP A 440 9.34 8.42 7.76
N ASN A 441 10.01 9.35 7.08
CA ASN A 441 9.78 9.67 5.68
C ASN A 441 10.93 9.30 4.74
N LEU A 442 11.91 8.49 5.18
CA LEU A 442 13.03 8.02 4.34
C LEU A 442 13.01 6.50 4.18
N TYR A 443 12.82 6.03 2.95
CA TYR A 443 12.77 4.61 2.61
C TYR A 443 14.04 4.20 1.86
N LEU A 444 14.69 3.14 2.31
CA LEU A 444 15.90 2.59 1.68
C LEU A 444 15.56 1.25 1.04
N VAL A 445 15.76 1.12 -0.26
CA VAL A 445 15.41 -0.07 -1.04
C VAL A 445 16.65 -0.68 -1.69
N GLY A 446 16.70 -2.01 -1.73
CA GLY A 446 17.74 -2.72 -2.45
C GLY A 446 17.60 -4.24 -2.33
N ARG A 447 18.48 -4.95 -3.05
CA ARG A 447 18.52 -6.42 -3.07
C ARG A 447 18.81 -7.05 -1.70
N TRP A 448 19.39 -6.27 -0.79
CA TRP A 448 19.74 -6.67 0.56
C TRP A 448 18.51 -6.89 1.46
N PHE A 449 17.33 -6.35 1.14
CA PHE A 449 16.17 -6.48 2.04
C PHE A 449 15.62 -7.92 2.09
N ARG A 450 15.54 -8.61 0.95
CA ARG A 450 15.06 -10.00 0.81
C ARG A 450 15.89 -10.76 -0.23
N PRO A 451 17.19 -10.97 0.01
CA PRO A 451 18.08 -11.57 -0.98
C PRO A 451 17.69 -13.02 -1.34
N GLU A 452 17.11 -13.77 -0.39
CA GLU A 452 16.65 -15.15 -0.59
C GLU A 452 15.51 -15.26 -1.61
N ALA A 453 14.77 -14.18 -1.85
CA ALA A 453 13.66 -14.14 -2.81
C ALA A 453 14.04 -13.53 -4.17
N GLY A 454 15.31 -13.15 -4.37
CA GLY A 454 15.82 -12.66 -5.64
C GLY A 454 15.00 -11.49 -6.23
N LEU A 455 14.69 -11.57 -7.53
CA LEU A 455 13.94 -10.53 -8.24
C LEU A 455 12.51 -10.36 -7.71
N PHE A 456 11.87 -11.45 -7.28
CA PHE A 456 10.54 -11.41 -6.66
C PHE A 456 10.56 -10.53 -5.41
N GLY A 457 11.55 -10.72 -4.53
CA GLY A 457 11.72 -9.95 -3.30
C GLY A 457 11.94 -8.44 -3.54
N ILE A 458 12.65 -8.07 -4.61
CA ILE A 458 12.89 -6.66 -4.97
C ILE A 458 11.56 -5.96 -5.32
N PHE A 459 10.76 -6.58 -6.21
CA PHE A 459 9.48 -6.01 -6.61
C PHE A 459 8.42 -6.05 -5.50
N GLN A 460 8.40 -7.11 -4.70
CA GLN A 460 7.54 -7.18 -3.52
C GLN A 460 7.86 -6.04 -2.55
N ASN A 461 9.13 -5.82 -2.24
CA ASN A 461 9.53 -4.73 -1.36
C ASN A 461 9.22 -3.35 -1.95
N ALA A 462 9.48 -3.16 -3.25
CA ALA A 462 9.11 -1.95 -3.96
C ALA A 462 7.60 -1.67 -3.88
N LEU A 463 6.77 -2.71 -4.05
CA LEU A 463 5.33 -2.58 -3.92
C LEU A 463 4.93 -2.18 -2.49
N ASN A 464 5.44 -2.90 -1.48
CA ASN A 464 5.14 -2.62 -0.07
C ASN A 464 5.51 -1.19 0.32
N PHE A 465 6.72 -0.73 0.00
CA PHE A 465 7.15 0.64 0.34
C PHE A 465 6.38 1.70 -0.42
N ALA A 466 6.14 1.49 -1.72
CA ALA A 466 5.34 2.43 -2.50
C ALA A 466 3.89 2.51 -1.97
N ASP A 467 3.32 1.38 -1.57
CA ASP A 467 1.98 1.27 -1.02
C ASP A 467 1.86 1.97 0.34
N GLN A 468 2.85 1.79 1.23
CA GLN A 468 2.94 2.48 2.52
C GLN A 468 3.12 3.99 2.36
N ILE A 469 4.02 4.43 1.46
CA ILE A 469 4.24 5.85 1.15
C ILE A 469 2.92 6.46 0.65
N GLU A 470 2.22 5.75 -0.22
CA GLU A 470 0.95 6.17 -0.77
C GLU A 470 -0.15 6.25 0.31
N GLU A 471 -0.26 5.24 1.17
CA GLU A 471 -1.21 5.20 2.28
C GLU A 471 -0.94 6.31 3.30
N ARG A 472 0.32 6.55 3.66
CA ARG A 472 0.70 7.67 4.53
C ARG A 472 0.50 9.02 3.85
N MET A 473 0.61 9.13 2.53
CA MET A 473 0.18 10.35 1.85
C MET A 473 -1.34 10.55 1.86
N TYR A 474 -2.13 9.47 2.01
CA TYR A 474 -3.59 9.55 2.13
C TYR A 474 -4.07 9.79 3.57
N HIS A 475 -3.41 9.20 4.56
CA HIS A 475 -3.83 9.18 5.97
C HIS A 475 -2.86 9.91 6.91
N GLY A 476 -1.62 10.16 6.50
CA GLY A 476 -0.51 10.66 7.31
C GLY A 476 -0.24 12.15 7.11
N GLU A 477 -0.98 12.96 7.85
CA GLU A 477 -0.52 13.99 8.79
C GLU A 477 -1.83 14.59 9.30
N ASP A 478 -2.55 13.78 10.08
CA ASP A 478 -3.58 14.23 11.01
C ASP A 478 -2.90 15.13 12.05
N ASP A 479 -2.58 16.36 11.67
CA ASP A 479 -2.89 17.45 12.58
C ASP A 479 -4.40 17.35 12.77
N ASP A 480 -4.88 17.18 14.01
CA ASP A 480 -6.30 17.16 14.42
C ASP A 480 -7.14 18.34 13.85
N GLU A 481 -6.52 19.29 13.15
CA GLU A 481 -7.11 20.39 12.40
C GLU A 481 -7.59 20.04 10.96
N PHE A 482 -7.17 18.92 10.36
CA PHE A 482 -7.39 18.63 8.94
C PHE A 482 -7.96 17.23 8.67
N ARG A 483 -9.29 17.07 8.77
CA ARG A 483 -9.97 15.91 8.18
C ARG A 483 -9.85 15.97 6.65
N SER A 484 -8.91 15.22 6.07
CA SER A 484 -8.90 14.90 4.64
C SER A 484 -10.19 14.16 4.28
N LEU A 485 -10.84 14.54 3.18
CA LEU A 485 -12.08 13.90 2.74
C LEU A 485 -11.77 12.50 2.26
N SER A 486 -12.48 11.49 2.75
CA SER A 486 -12.36 10.14 2.21
C SER A 486 -12.82 10.07 0.75
N ASN A 487 -12.32 9.09 -0.01
CA ASN A 487 -12.77 8.87 -1.40
C ASN A 487 -14.29 8.67 -1.48
N ASP A 488 -14.89 7.95 -0.53
CA ASP A 488 -16.34 7.78 -0.42
C ASP A 488 -17.05 9.14 -0.22
N GLU A 489 -16.52 10.03 0.63
CA GLU A 489 -17.07 11.39 0.83
C GLU A 489 -16.97 12.24 -0.44
N ILE A 490 -15.82 12.20 -1.13
CA ILE A 490 -15.61 12.90 -2.41
C ILE A 490 -16.62 12.42 -3.45
N MET A 491 -16.78 11.11 -3.61
CA MET A 491 -17.73 10.53 -4.55
C MET A 491 -19.17 10.86 -4.19
N MET A 492 -19.48 10.90 -2.89
CA MET A 492 -20.79 11.37 -2.43
C MET A 492 -20.99 12.86 -2.69
N MET A 493 -19.97 13.71 -2.57
CA MET A 493 -20.03 15.12 -2.96
C MET A 493 -20.31 15.26 -4.46
N ILE A 494 -19.60 14.51 -5.31
CA ILE A 494 -19.86 14.44 -6.77
C ILE A 494 -21.32 14.08 -7.03
N ARG A 495 -21.81 13.01 -6.39
CA ARG A 495 -23.20 12.56 -6.55
C ARG A 495 -24.21 13.66 -6.18
N GLN A 496 -23.98 14.39 -5.09
CA GLN A 496 -24.90 15.45 -4.63
C GLN A 496 -24.82 16.72 -5.48
N ASN A 497 -23.70 16.95 -6.19
CA ASN A 497 -23.55 18.08 -7.10
C ASN A 497 -24.20 17.87 -8.47
N TYR A 498 -24.64 16.64 -8.78
CA TYR A 498 -25.21 16.27 -10.08
C TYR A 498 -26.40 17.17 -10.46
N ARG A 499 -26.29 17.85 -11.61
CA ARG A 499 -27.34 18.66 -12.22
C ARG A 499 -27.95 17.95 -13.43
N THR A 500 -29.27 17.84 -13.46
CA THR A 500 -30.02 17.48 -14.67
C THR A 500 -30.27 18.75 -15.49
N PRO A 501 -30.11 18.77 -16.84
CA PRO A 501 -30.04 17.64 -17.77
C PRO A 501 -28.73 17.54 -18.57
N THR A 502 -27.58 17.90 -18.00
CA THR A 502 -26.30 18.01 -18.76
C THR A 502 -25.80 16.71 -19.37
N LEU A 503 -26.08 15.54 -18.77
CA LEU A 503 -25.69 14.22 -19.34
C LEU A 503 -26.79 13.58 -20.20
N GLY A 504 -27.87 14.30 -20.50
CA GLY A 504 -28.96 13.82 -21.35
C GLY A 504 -29.89 12.80 -20.68
N LYS A 505 -30.75 12.16 -21.49
CA LYS A 505 -31.74 11.16 -21.04
C LYS A 505 -31.26 9.72 -21.15
N ASP A 506 -30.20 9.50 -21.93
CA ASP A 506 -29.61 8.19 -22.13
C ASP A 506 -28.77 7.77 -20.94
N GLU A 507 -28.49 6.47 -20.84
CA GLU A 507 -27.67 5.94 -19.76
C GLU A 507 -26.20 6.21 -20.03
N LYS A 508 -25.54 6.90 -19.10
CA LYS A 508 -24.12 7.26 -19.18
C LYS A 508 -23.33 6.65 -18.03
N HIS A 509 -22.15 6.14 -18.33
CA HIS A 509 -21.23 5.49 -17.40
C HIS A 509 -19.92 6.28 -17.30
N VAL A 510 -19.59 6.72 -16.09
CA VAL A 510 -18.36 7.47 -15.81
C VAL A 510 -17.54 6.74 -14.77
N ASN A 511 -16.33 6.33 -15.11
CA ASN A 511 -15.39 5.75 -14.17
C ASN A 511 -14.56 6.85 -13.49
N PHE A 512 -14.29 6.68 -12.20
CA PHE A 512 -13.40 7.51 -11.40
C PHE A 512 -12.35 6.61 -10.75
N HIS A 513 -11.10 6.80 -11.12
CA HIS A 513 -9.94 6.20 -10.48
C HIS A 513 -9.32 7.25 -9.55
N ILE A 514 -9.55 7.11 -8.24
CA ILE A 514 -9.07 8.04 -7.23
C ILE A 514 -8.01 7.33 -6.38
N GLY A 515 -6.74 7.51 -6.73
CA GLY A 515 -5.64 6.89 -6.02
C GLY A 515 -5.60 5.36 -6.13
N LYS A 516 -6.04 4.67 -5.07
CA LYS A 516 -6.19 3.20 -5.01
C LYS A 516 -7.64 2.72 -5.19
N SER A 517 -8.61 3.63 -5.23
CA SER A 517 -10.03 3.27 -5.24
C SER A 517 -10.66 3.54 -6.59
N ASP A 518 -11.40 2.56 -7.08
CA ASP A 518 -12.20 2.68 -8.28
C ASP A 518 -13.67 2.87 -7.91
N TYR A 519 -14.30 3.81 -8.61
CA TYR A 519 -15.73 4.04 -8.54
C TYR A 519 -16.29 4.19 -9.94
N PHE A 520 -17.57 3.90 -10.12
CA PHE A 520 -18.28 4.31 -11.31
C PHE A 520 -19.63 4.92 -10.97
N ILE A 521 -20.01 5.92 -11.76
CA ILE A 521 -21.30 6.58 -11.70
C ILE A 521 -22.11 6.18 -12.93
N ARG A 522 -23.35 5.79 -12.68
CA ARG A 522 -24.35 5.54 -13.71
C ARG A 522 -25.43 6.60 -13.62
N THR A 523 -25.64 7.32 -14.71
CA THR A 523 -26.66 8.36 -14.79
C THR A 523 -27.70 8.02 -15.85
N LYS A 524 -28.96 8.36 -15.59
CA LYS A 524 -30.07 8.26 -16.55
C LYS A 524 -31.12 9.32 -16.20
N ASP A 525 -31.15 10.41 -16.97
CA ASP A 525 -31.96 11.60 -16.68
C ASP A 525 -31.69 12.14 -15.26
N LYS A 526 -32.68 12.10 -14.36
CA LYS A 526 -32.55 12.54 -12.96
C LYS A 526 -31.92 11.49 -12.04
N ASN A 527 -31.80 10.25 -12.51
CA ASN A 527 -31.33 9.15 -11.67
C ASN A 527 -29.81 9.08 -11.70
N ILE A 528 -29.22 8.95 -10.51
CA ILE A 528 -27.79 8.75 -10.32
C ILE A 528 -27.55 7.62 -9.33
N ALA A 529 -26.71 6.67 -9.74
CA ALA A 529 -26.24 5.56 -8.92
C ALA A 529 -24.71 5.59 -8.87
N LEU A 530 -24.16 5.43 -7.67
CA LEU A 530 -22.73 5.39 -7.40
C LEU A 530 -22.36 3.99 -6.90
N HIS A 531 -21.30 3.43 -7.47
CA HIS A 531 -20.83 2.07 -7.22
C HIS A 531 -19.33 2.07 -6.96
N ARG A 532 -18.86 1.10 -6.18
CA ARG A 532 -17.43 0.76 -6.09
C ARG A 532 -17.03 -0.15 -7.27
N GLY A 533 -15.78 -0.05 -7.68
CA GLY A 533 -15.22 -0.76 -8.84
C GLY A 533 -15.26 0.08 -10.12
N SER A 534 -14.98 -0.57 -11.25
CA SER A 534 -14.94 0.05 -12.58
C SER A 534 -15.99 -0.58 -13.50
N TYR A 535 -16.58 0.24 -14.37
CA TYR A 535 -17.42 -0.25 -15.46
C TYR A 535 -16.52 -0.62 -16.65
N ALA A 536 -16.77 -1.76 -17.29
CA ALA A 536 -15.88 -2.30 -18.33
C ALA A 536 -15.78 -1.40 -19.58
N GLU A 537 -16.90 -0.79 -19.99
CA GLU A 537 -16.99 0.07 -21.19
C GLU A 537 -17.59 1.44 -20.84
N PRO A 538 -16.83 2.32 -20.17
CA PRO A 538 -17.33 3.62 -19.74
C PRO A 538 -17.33 4.63 -20.91
N ASP A 539 -18.23 5.62 -20.87
CA ASP A 539 -18.20 6.75 -21.79
C ASP A 539 -16.96 7.62 -21.55
N VAL A 540 -16.64 7.86 -20.27
CA VAL A 540 -15.47 8.61 -19.82
C VAL A 540 -14.88 7.96 -18.59
N THR A 541 -13.55 7.90 -18.53
CA THR A 541 -12.80 7.50 -17.35
C THR A 541 -11.94 8.67 -16.87
N ILE A 542 -12.09 9.04 -15.60
CA ILE A 542 -11.34 10.12 -14.94
C ILE A 542 -10.33 9.51 -13.97
N TYR A 543 -9.09 9.99 -14.04
CA TYR A 543 -8.00 9.64 -13.13
C TYR A 543 -7.59 10.89 -12.35
N SER A 544 -7.68 10.85 -11.03
CA SER A 544 -7.31 11.98 -10.17
C SER A 544 -6.76 11.51 -8.83
N THR A 545 -6.04 12.39 -8.12
CA THR A 545 -5.78 12.18 -6.69
C THR A 545 -6.96 12.70 -5.85
N ASN A 546 -7.07 12.19 -4.62
CA ASN A 546 -8.04 12.65 -3.62
C ASN A 546 -7.98 14.16 -3.43
N ASP A 547 -6.78 14.68 -3.13
CA ASP A 547 -6.56 16.12 -2.88
C ASP A 547 -7.00 17.00 -4.04
N LYS A 548 -6.66 16.60 -5.27
CA LYS A 548 -6.97 17.40 -6.46
C LYS A 548 -8.47 17.40 -6.77
N LEU A 549 -9.12 16.24 -6.64
CA LEU A 549 -10.56 16.13 -6.85
C LEU A 549 -11.34 16.84 -5.73
N ALA A 550 -10.88 16.74 -4.48
CA ALA A 550 -11.42 17.48 -3.35
C ALA A 550 -11.29 18.99 -3.55
N ASN A 551 -10.13 19.48 -4.02
CA ASN A 551 -9.91 20.90 -4.29
C ASN A 551 -10.79 21.42 -5.43
N LEU A 552 -11.03 20.63 -6.49
CA LEU A 552 -11.99 20.97 -7.56
C LEU A 552 -13.41 21.11 -6.99
N LEU A 553 -13.86 20.13 -6.19
CA LEU A 553 -15.20 20.15 -5.59
C LEU A 553 -15.40 21.26 -4.55
N MET A 554 -14.33 21.61 -3.83
CA MET A 554 -14.29 22.73 -2.89
C MET A 554 -14.00 24.07 -3.57
N LYS A 555 -13.95 24.11 -4.91
CA LYS A 555 -13.80 25.34 -5.71
C LYS A 555 -12.50 26.11 -5.46
N LYS A 556 -11.43 25.42 -5.07
CA LYS A 556 -10.12 26.01 -4.73
C LYS A 556 -9.19 26.16 -5.93
N VAL A 557 -9.46 25.43 -7.00
CA VAL A 557 -8.67 25.37 -8.23
C VAL A 557 -9.61 25.18 -9.41
N GLY A 558 -9.25 25.69 -10.58
CA GLY A 558 -9.96 25.41 -11.83
C GLY A 558 -9.55 24.07 -12.44
N LEU A 559 -10.38 23.52 -13.32
CA LEU A 559 -10.05 22.32 -14.08
C LEU A 559 -8.74 22.48 -14.90
N PRO A 560 -8.49 23.61 -15.61
CA PRO A 560 -7.27 23.80 -16.37
C PRO A 560 -6.00 23.68 -15.50
N ASP A 561 -6.00 24.31 -14.32
CA ASP A 561 -4.85 24.29 -13.41
C ASP A 561 -4.53 22.88 -12.92
N VAL A 562 -5.57 22.07 -12.65
CA VAL A 562 -5.38 20.69 -12.20
C VAL A 562 -4.90 19.79 -13.33
N MET A 563 -5.43 19.99 -14.55
CA MET A 563 -4.97 19.29 -15.74
C MET A 563 -3.50 19.63 -16.06
N GLU A 564 -3.11 20.90 -16.01
CA GLU A 564 -1.73 21.34 -16.20
C GLU A 564 -0.79 20.80 -15.11
N SER A 565 -1.27 20.73 -13.85
CA SER A 565 -0.49 20.16 -12.76
C SER A 565 -0.26 18.65 -12.88
N GLY A 566 -0.93 17.99 -13.84
CA GLY A 566 -0.83 16.55 -14.06
C GLY A 566 -1.52 15.72 -12.98
N GLY A 567 -2.39 16.33 -12.16
CA GLY A 567 -3.15 15.68 -11.10
C GLY A 567 -4.55 15.21 -11.50
N PHE A 568 -4.96 15.49 -12.74
CA PHE A 568 -6.23 15.07 -13.33
C PHE A 568 -6.01 14.68 -14.79
N LYS A 569 -6.41 13.47 -15.17
CA LYS A 569 -6.33 12.93 -16.53
C LYS A 569 -7.66 12.25 -16.87
N TYR A 570 -7.92 12.08 -18.16
CA TYR A 570 -9.13 11.41 -18.61
C TYR A 570 -8.88 10.54 -19.85
N GLN A 571 -9.75 9.56 -20.06
CA GLN A 571 -9.84 8.74 -21.27
C GLN A 571 -11.30 8.75 -21.74
N GLY A 572 -11.53 9.07 -23.01
CA GLY A 572 -12.85 9.27 -23.60
C GLY A 572 -12.86 10.44 -24.58
N LYS A 573 -14.04 10.84 -25.05
CA LYS A 573 -14.17 12.06 -25.87
C LYS A 573 -14.09 13.30 -24.97
N GLU A 574 -13.38 14.32 -25.43
CA GLU A 574 -13.26 15.60 -24.71
C GLU A 574 -14.61 16.26 -24.45
N SER A 575 -15.55 16.18 -25.40
CA SER A 575 -16.93 16.66 -25.22
C SER A 575 -17.60 16.01 -24.01
N ASP A 576 -17.45 14.69 -23.87
CA ASP A 576 -18.09 13.93 -22.80
C ASP A 576 -17.46 14.27 -21.45
N LEU A 577 -16.16 14.58 -21.40
CA LEU A 577 -15.50 15.09 -20.19
C LEU A 577 -16.12 16.42 -19.74
N TYR A 578 -16.26 17.39 -20.66
CA TYR A 578 -16.80 18.70 -20.31
C TYR A 578 -18.27 18.60 -19.90
N ASP A 579 -19.05 17.72 -20.51
CA ASP A 579 -20.42 17.41 -20.07
C ASP A 579 -20.44 16.84 -18.64
N VAL A 580 -19.51 15.94 -18.32
CA VAL A 580 -19.33 15.37 -16.97
C VAL A 580 -18.89 16.44 -15.95
N VAL A 581 -17.91 17.27 -16.29
CA VAL A 581 -17.43 18.38 -15.45
C VAL A 581 -18.56 19.36 -15.16
N ALA A 582 -19.34 19.73 -16.17
CA ALA A 582 -20.49 20.62 -16.02
C ALA A 582 -21.60 19.97 -15.17
N ALA A 583 -21.88 18.69 -15.38
CA ALA A 583 -22.91 17.96 -14.66
C ALA A 583 -22.60 17.82 -13.16
N PHE A 584 -21.33 17.63 -12.80
CA PHE A 584 -20.91 17.46 -11.40
C PHE A 584 -20.31 18.72 -10.76
N LYS A 585 -20.28 19.84 -11.50
CA LYS A 585 -19.67 21.11 -11.07
C LYS A 585 -18.21 20.98 -10.62
N LEU A 586 -17.41 20.30 -11.44
CA LEU A 586 -15.98 20.13 -11.15
C LEU A 586 -15.14 21.38 -11.51
N ASP A 587 -15.72 22.37 -12.19
CA ASP A 587 -15.05 23.59 -12.64
C ASP A 587 -15.86 24.86 -12.31
N ASP A 588 -16.08 25.10 -11.01
CA ASP A 588 -16.86 26.23 -10.48
C ASP A 588 -16.02 27.03 -9.46
N PHE A 589 -14.76 27.30 -9.85
CA PHE A 589 -13.77 28.04 -9.05
C PHE A 589 -14.32 29.41 -8.63
N GLN A 590 -14.06 29.78 -7.37
CA GLN A 590 -14.39 31.10 -6.85
C GLN A 590 -13.13 31.70 -6.23
N ASP A 591 -12.68 32.85 -6.74
CA ASP A 591 -11.73 33.71 -6.04
C ASP A 591 -12.43 34.24 -4.77
N GLU A 592 -12.29 33.53 -3.66
CA GLU A 592 -12.76 34.05 -2.37
C GLU A 592 -11.79 35.15 -1.90
N ASP A 593 -12.22 36.42 -2.00
CA ASP A 593 -11.50 37.58 -1.47
C ASP A 593 -11.28 37.52 0.05
N GLN A 594 -11.96 36.62 0.76
CA GLN A 594 -11.69 36.23 2.16
C GLN A 594 -12.48 34.96 2.52
N PRO A 595 -11.88 33.96 3.19
CA PRO A 595 -12.61 32.80 3.65
C PRO A 595 -13.69 33.24 4.67
N PRO A 596 -14.90 32.65 4.63
CA PRO A 596 -15.97 33.00 5.55
C PRO A 596 -15.49 32.83 7.00
N TYR A 597 -15.64 33.89 7.81
CA TYR A 597 -15.22 33.90 9.22
C TYR A 597 -15.80 32.70 9.99
N GLN A 598 -14.93 31.77 10.35
CA GLN A 598 -15.22 30.64 11.24
C GLN A 598 -14.22 30.68 12.41
N PRO A 599 -14.66 31.08 13.61
CA PRO A 599 -13.78 31.10 14.77
C PRO A 599 -13.44 29.67 15.20
N LYS A 600 -12.15 29.34 15.28
CA LYS A 600 -11.66 28.06 15.77
C LYS A 600 -11.86 27.96 17.28
N THR A 601 -12.61 26.95 17.73
CA THR A 601 -12.76 26.64 19.16
C THR A 601 -11.91 25.43 19.52
N LYS A 602 -11.15 25.49 20.62
CA LYS A 602 -10.36 24.35 21.13
C LYS A 602 -11.21 23.17 21.63
N ILE A 603 -12.51 23.37 21.79
CA ILE A 603 -13.44 22.35 22.26
C ILE A 603 -13.92 21.55 21.06
N TYR A 604 -13.57 20.26 21.02
CA TYR A 604 -14.03 19.33 20.00
C TYR A 604 -15.57 19.27 19.96
N PHE A 605 -16.16 19.43 18.76
CA PHE A 605 -17.61 19.43 18.52
C PHE A 605 -18.40 20.44 19.38
N ALA A 606 -17.84 21.62 19.63
CA ALA A 606 -18.46 22.65 20.45
C ALA A 606 -19.82 23.10 19.92
N GLY A 607 -19.99 23.24 18.60
CA GLY A 607 -21.24 23.64 17.96
C GLY A 607 -22.37 22.66 18.26
N VAL A 608 -22.16 21.38 17.95
CA VAL A 608 -23.10 20.29 18.25
C VAL A 608 -23.35 20.13 19.76
N LYS A 609 -22.33 20.30 20.62
CA LYS A 609 -22.53 20.25 22.08
C LYS A 609 -23.46 21.35 22.58
N ILE A 610 -23.41 22.55 22.01
CA ILE A 610 -24.36 23.63 22.34
C ILE A 610 -25.77 23.28 21.88
N LEU A 611 -25.94 22.65 20.71
CA LEU A 611 -27.24 22.13 20.27
C LEU A 611 -27.78 21.12 21.30
N PHE A 612 -26.97 20.14 21.70
CA PHE A 612 -27.38 19.15 22.70
C PHE A 612 -27.72 19.77 24.05
N ALA A 613 -27.01 20.82 24.47
CA ALA A 613 -27.36 21.55 25.68
C ALA A 613 -28.76 22.17 25.59
N HIS A 614 -29.12 22.78 24.45
CA HIS A 614 -30.49 23.27 24.24
C HIS A 614 -31.50 22.12 24.27
N LEU A 615 -31.26 21.05 23.53
CA LEU A 615 -32.17 19.90 23.48
C LEU A 615 -32.33 19.25 24.86
N LEU A 616 -31.27 19.19 25.67
CA LEU A 616 -31.31 18.67 27.03
C LEU A 616 -32.13 19.58 27.95
N VAL A 617 -31.90 20.90 27.92
CA VAL A 617 -32.69 21.87 28.72
C VAL A 617 -34.18 21.70 28.45
N TRP A 618 -34.57 21.65 27.17
CA TRP A 618 -35.97 21.55 26.80
C TRP A 618 -36.56 20.15 27.00
N SER A 619 -35.74 19.09 26.88
CA SER A 619 -36.18 17.72 27.19
C SER A 619 -36.37 17.50 28.69
N VAL A 620 -35.52 18.10 29.54
CA VAL A 620 -35.67 18.10 31.00
C VAL A 620 -36.89 18.96 31.39
N ALA A 621 -37.11 20.10 30.75
CA ALA A 621 -38.30 20.92 30.97
C ALA A 621 -39.58 20.15 30.61
N ALA A 622 -39.59 19.45 29.47
CA ALA A 622 -40.67 18.57 29.07
C ALA A 622 -40.91 17.48 30.14
N PHE A 623 -39.87 16.74 30.51
CA PHE A 623 -39.98 15.70 31.54
C PHE A 623 -40.53 16.22 32.88
N LEU A 624 -39.98 17.33 33.39
CA LEU A 624 -40.41 17.94 34.66
C LEU A 624 -41.81 18.50 34.58
N SER A 625 -42.31 18.87 33.39
CA SER A 625 -43.68 19.39 33.23
C SER A 625 -44.75 18.37 33.54
N ASN A 626 -44.42 17.07 33.55
CA ASN A 626 -45.31 16.03 34.03
C ASN A 626 -45.41 15.98 35.57
N LEU A 627 -44.49 16.63 36.29
CA LEU A 627 -44.33 16.52 37.75
C LEU A 627 -44.56 17.84 38.49
N LEU A 628 -44.24 18.97 37.87
CA LEU A 628 -44.27 20.29 38.49
C LEU A 628 -45.10 21.28 37.66
N PRO A 629 -45.79 22.24 38.30
CA PRO A 629 -46.47 23.31 37.58
C PRO A 629 -45.52 24.10 36.68
N MET A 630 -46.02 24.52 35.51
CA MET A 630 -45.21 25.15 34.47
C MET A 630 -44.53 26.45 34.92
N ILE A 631 -45.08 27.15 35.92
CA ILE A 631 -44.52 28.38 36.49
C ILE A 631 -43.14 28.16 37.13
N TRP A 632 -42.83 26.93 37.57
CA TRP A 632 -41.52 26.58 38.13
C TRP A 632 -40.53 26.06 37.08
N ILE A 633 -40.97 25.81 35.86
CA ILE A 633 -40.16 25.20 34.81
C ILE A 633 -39.83 26.21 33.71
N ALA A 634 -40.85 26.87 33.16
CA ALA A 634 -40.71 27.75 32.00
C ALA A 634 -39.72 28.91 32.23
N PRO A 635 -39.70 29.61 33.39
CA PRO A 635 -38.70 30.66 33.63
C PRO A 635 -37.27 30.15 33.67
N PHE A 636 -37.05 28.96 34.26
CA PHE A 636 -35.72 28.36 34.35
C PHE A 636 -35.24 27.87 32.97
N ALA A 637 -36.11 27.22 32.20
CA ALA A 637 -35.81 26.81 30.83
C ALA A 637 -35.48 28.02 29.93
N LEU A 638 -36.21 29.13 30.09
CA LEU A 638 -35.95 30.39 29.39
C LEU A 638 -34.59 30.99 29.77
N LEU A 639 -34.27 31.08 31.07
CA LEU A 639 -32.99 31.61 31.55
C LEU A 639 -31.80 30.76 31.08
N LEU A 640 -31.90 29.42 31.19
CA LEU A 640 -30.86 28.51 30.73
C LEU A 640 -30.68 28.59 29.22
N SER A 641 -31.77 28.66 28.45
CA SER A 641 -31.70 28.87 27.00
C SER A 641 -31.04 30.21 26.66
N GLY A 642 -31.39 31.29 27.37
CA GLY A 642 -30.77 32.61 27.20
C GLY A 642 -29.26 32.59 27.46
N ALA A 643 -28.82 31.88 28.49
CA ALA A 643 -27.40 31.68 28.79
C ALA A 643 -26.67 30.91 27.67
N LEU A 644 -27.29 29.85 27.13
CA LEU A 644 -26.71 29.08 26.01
C LEU A 644 -26.63 29.89 24.72
N VAL A 645 -27.66 30.70 24.41
CA VAL A 645 -27.66 31.62 23.26
C VAL A 645 -26.55 32.67 23.41
N TYR A 646 -26.40 33.25 24.61
CA TYR A 646 -25.32 34.19 24.90
C TYR A 646 -23.94 33.53 24.75
N LEU A 647 -23.76 32.31 25.27
CA LEU A 647 -22.52 31.54 25.14
C LEU A 647 -22.16 31.31 23.66
N LYS A 648 -23.13 30.84 22.86
CA LYS A 648 -22.92 30.64 21.42
C LYS A 648 -22.61 31.95 20.71
N TYR A 649 -23.33 33.02 21.03
CA TYR A 649 -23.06 34.34 20.45
C TYR A 649 -21.66 34.86 20.83
N ALA A 650 -21.22 34.64 22.08
CA ALA A 650 -19.87 35.00 22.50
C ALA A 650 -18.80 34.26 21.70
N MET A 651 -19.03 32.98 21.40
CA MET A 651 -18.11 32.10 20.64
C MET A 651 -18.12 32.36 19.13
N TYR A 652 -19.31 32.47 18.52
CA TYR A 652 -19.48 32.45 17.05
C TYR A 652 -20.08 33.74 16.45
N LYS A 653 -20.43 34.73 17.29
CA LYS A 653 -21.01 36.03 16.89
C LYS A 653 -22.28 35.91 16.03
N LYS A 654 -22.99 34.78 16.10
CA LYS A 654 -24.20 34.52 15.30
C LYS A 654 -25.25 33.77 16.11
N ILE A 655 -26.47 34.31 16.10
CA ILE A 655 -27.68 33.70 16.68
C ILE A 655 -28.50 33.09 15.54
N SER A 656 -28.94 31.84 15.70
CA SER A 656 -29.78 31.14 14.73
C SER A 656 -31.26 31.48 14.93
N TRP A 657 -32.05 31.27 13.88
CA TRP A 657 -33.51 31.47 13.96
C TRP A 657 -34.16 30.56 15.01
N PHE A 658 -33.62 29.35 15.19
CA PHE A 658 -34.10 28.38 16.18
C PHE A 658 -33.93 28.90 17.61
N GLU A 659 -32.83 29.59 17.89
CA GLU A 659 -32.57 30.18 19.20
C GLU A 659 -33.57 31.31 19.52
N TYR A 660 -33.86 32.17 18.53
CA TYR A 660 -34.93 33.17 18.67
C TYR A 660 -36.29 32.51 18.92
N ALA A 661 -36.60 31.41 18.22
CA ALA A 661 -37.83 30.66 18.41
C ALA A 661 -37.93 30.05 19.82
N LEU A 662 -36.85 29.45 20.34
CA LEU A 662 -36.82 28.89 21.70
C LEU A 662 -37.00 29.97 22.78
N LEU A 663 -36.32 31.12 22.66
CA LEU A 663 -36.47 32.21 23.62
C LEU A 663 -37.88 32.81 23.59
N GLY A 664 -38.43 33.01 22.39
CA GLY A 664 -39.81 33.46 22.21
C GLY A 664 -40.81 32.47 22.84
N LEU A 665 -40.61 31.17 22.63
CA LEU A 665 -41.46 30.14 23.21
C LEU A 665 -41.37 30.12 24.74
N GLY A 666 -40.15 30.19 25.29
CA GLY A 666 -39.94 30.21 26.75
C GLY A 666 -40.60 31.41 27.41
N LEU A 667 -40.59 32.57 26.74
CA LEU A 667 -41.32 33.75 27.19
C LEU A 667 -42.84 33.52 27.16
N VAL A 668 -43.38 32.98 26.05
CA VAL A 668 -44.81 32.68 25.92
C VAL A 668 -45.27 31.69 26.99
N PHE A 669 -44.52 30.61 27.23
CA PHE A 669 -44.84 29.63 28.27
C PHE A 669 -44.73 30.22 29.67
N THR A 670 -43.76 31.10 29.93
CA THR A 670 -43.63 31.79 31.21
C THR A 670 -44.83 32.69 31.49
N VAL A 671 -45.24 33.49 30.50
CA VAL A 671 -46.42 34.36 30.62
C VAL A 671 -47.68 33.52 30.77
N ALA A 672 -47.89 32.51 29.92
CA ALA A 672 -49.05 31.63 29.98
C ALA A 672 -49.14 30.91 31.33
N ALA A 673 -48.04 30.44 31.90
CA ALA A 673 -48.02 29.82 33.22
C ALA A 673 -48.40 30.80 34.34
N ALA A 674 -48.07 32.09 34.20
CA ALA A 674 -48.44 33.12 35.18
C ALA A 674 -49.91 33.56 35.08
N VAL A 675 -50.47 33.65 33.86
CA VAL A 675 -51.81 34.22 33.65
C VAL A 675 -52.91 33.17 33.42
N TRP A 676 -52.56 31.93 33.06
CA TRP A 676 -53.50 30.87 32.71
C TRP A 676 -53.36 29.67 33.66
N PRO A 677 -54.19 29.57 34.72
CA PRO A 677 -54.11 28.49 35.70
C PRO A 677 -54.19 27.08 35.11
N ALA A 678 -55.01 26.87 34.07
CA ALA A 678 -55.14 25.56 33.44
C ALA A 678 -53.87 25.15 32.69
N PHE A 679 -53.13 26.10 32.08
CA PHE A 679 -51.83 25.81 31.47
C PHE A 679 -50.76 25.55 32.54
N ASN A 680 -50.78 26.32 33.64
CA ASN A 680 -49.86 26.13 34.76
C ASN A 680 -49.96 24.74 35.39
N HIS A 681 -51.19 24.25 35.57
CA HIS A 681 -51.50 22.96 36.18
C HIS A 681 -51.79 21.85 35.15
N LEU A 682 -51.40 22.03 33.88
CA LEU A 682 -51.67 21.07 32.81
C LEU A 682 -50.98 19.71 33.07
N LEU A 683 -49.82 19.73 33.72
CA LEU A 683 -49.00 18.56 34.08
C LEU A 683 -48.76 17.58 32.93
N ARG A 684 -48.47 18.11 31.73
CA ARG A 684 -48.21 17.32 30.52
C ARG A 684 -47.07 17.93 29.71
N ASP A 685 -46.29 17.06 29.08
CA ASP A 685 -45.17 17.43 28.20
C ASP A 685 -45.56 17.71 26.74
N ASP A 686 -46.81 17.41 26.36
CA ASP A 686 -47.37 17.62 25.02
C ASP A 686 -47.00 18.97 24.38
N PRO A 687 -47.16 20.12 25.07
CA PRO A 687 -46.92 21.42 24.45
C PRO A 687 -45.45 21.66 24.13
N ILE A 688 -44.54 21.13 24.96
CA ILE A 688 -43.10 21.31 24.78
C ILE A 688 -42.60 20.39 23.66
N LEU A 689 -42.95 19.09 23.73
CA LEU A 689 -42.53 18.10 22.72
C LEU A 689 -43.14 18.39 21.34
N GLY A 690 -44.42 18.77 21.29
CA GLY A 690 -45.11 19.12 20.06
C GLY A 690 -44.45 20.29 19.34
N VAL A 691 -44.06 21.34 20.08
CA VAL A 691 -43.35 22.49 19.50
C VAL A 691 -41.94 22.13 19.04
N LEU A 692 -41.18 21.35 19.81
CA LEU A 692 -39.84 20.91 19.40
C LEU A 692 -39.92 20.06 18.13
N GLY A 693 -40.80 19.04 18.10
CA GLY A 693 -41.02 18.19 16.94
C GLY A 693 -41.45 19.01 15.72
N ALA A 694 -42.42 19.92 15.88
CA ALA A 694 -42.86 20.81 14.81
C ALA A 694 -41.75 21.75 14.31
N SER A 695 -40.92 22.30 15.20
CA SER A 695 -39.82 23.19 14.83
C SER A 695 -38.79 22.48 13.94
N PHE A 696 -38.39 21.26 14.31
CA PHE A 696 -37.50 20.43 13.50
C PHE A 696 -38.16 20.00 12.19
N PHE A 697 -39.44 19.62 12.21
CA PHE A 697 -40.15 19.18 11.02
C PHE A 697 -40.36 20.31 10.00
N VAL A 698 -40.81 21.48 10.43
CA VAL A 698 -40.98 22.66 9.57
C VAL A 698 -39.64 23.11 9.02
N SER A 699 -38.59 23.13 9.86
CA SER A 699 -37.21 23.41 9.45
C SER A 699 -36.70 22.48 8.35
N TRP A 700 -37.03 21.19 8.44
CA TRP A 700 -36.74 20.19 7.41
C TRP A 700 -37.51 20.46 6.11
N LEU A 701 -38.81 20.76 6.19
CA LEU A 701 -39.65 21.08 5.02
C LEU A 701 -39.16 22.31 4.25
N VAL A 702 -38.73 23.36 4.95
CA VAL A 702 -38.23 24.60 4.32
C VAL A 702 -36.74 24.53 3.95
N ASN A 703 -36.10 23.38 4.11
CA ASN A 703 -34.68 23.15 3.82
C ASN A 703 -33.74 24.15 4.52
N ARG A 704 -34.07 24.48 5.78
CA ARG A 704 -33.24 25.28 6.71
C ARG A 704 -33.01 24.50 8.01
N PRO A 705 -32.27 23.37 7.96
CA PRO A 705 -32.12 22.45 9.08
C PRO A 705 -31.47 23.13 10.29
N ILE A 706 -32.06 22.94 11.47
CA ILE A 706 -31.55 23.47 12.75
C ILE A 706 -30.16 22.90 13.02
N VAL A 707 -29.98 21.58 12.81
CA VAL A 707 -28.70 20.88 13.07
C VAL A 707 -27.53 21.56 12.32
N TYR A 708 -27.76 21.99 11.07
CA TYR A 708 -26.74 22.68 10.26
C TYR A 708 -26.24 23.98 10.91
N ASP A 709 -27.12 24.76 11.54
CA ASP A 709 -26.77 26.05 12.16
C ASP A 709 -25.88 25.93 13.40
N PHE A 710 -25.67 24.71 13.89
CA PHE A 710 -24.77 24.38 14.99
C PHE A 710 -23.58 23.56 14.48
N HIS A 711 -23.83 22.53 13.67
CA HIS A 711 -22.83 21.57 13.22
C HIS A 711 -21.78 22.20 12.29
N ARG A 712 -22.13 23.24 11.52
CA ARG A 712 -21.19 23.89 10.59
C ARG A 712 -19.95 24.50 11.25
N TYR A 713 -19.99 24.76 12.55
CA TYR A 713 -18.85 25.34 13.28
C TYR A 713 -17.82 24.29 13.71
N ASP A 714 -18.19 23.02 13.65
CA ASP A 714 -17.32 21.90 14.00
C ASP A 714 -16.51 21.39 12.78
N PHE A 715 -16.70 22.00 11.61
CA PHE A 715 -16.08 21.62 10.34
C PHE A 715 -15.54 22.86 9.61
N ARG A 716 -14.57 22.66 8.71
CA ARG A 716 -14.06 23.71 7.83
C ARG A 716 -15.18 24.31 6.96
N GLY A 717 -15.08 25.61 6.70
CA GLY A 717 -16.11 26.39 6.03
C GLY A 717 -16.38 25.94 4.60
N ASP A 718 -15.32 25.54 3.89
CA ASP A 718 -15.39 24.96 2.55
C ASP A 718 -16.23 23.67 2.55
N TYR A 719 -15.98 22.73 3.46
CA TYR A 719 -16.77 21.51 3.60
C TYR A 719 -18.20 21.79 4.09
N ALA A 720 -18.37 22.67 5.07
CA ALA A 720 -19.68 23.04 5.61
C ALA A 720 -20.58 23.77 4.59
N ALA A 721 -20.00 24.33 3.53
CA ALA A 721 -20.72 24.94 2.41
C ALA A 721 -21.20 23.90 1.36
N THR A 722 -20.74 22.66 1.43
CA THR A 722 -21.06 21.63 0.42
C THR A 722 -22.52 21.19 0.47
N ALA A 723 -23.04 20.74 -0.68
CA ALA A 723 -24.37 20.16 -0.77
C ALA A 723 -24.50 18.88 0.08
N LEU A 724 -23.45 18.04 0.13
CA LEU A 724 -23.42 16.84 0.96
C LEU A 724 -23.63 17.17 2.44
N PHE A 725 -22.86 18.13 2.98
CA PHE A 725 -22.99 18.52 4.38
C PHE A 725 -24.40 19.02 4.70
N LYS A 726 -25.01 19.82 3.81
CA LYS A 726 -26.40 20.28 3.97
C LYS A 726 -27.41 19.12 3.97
N VAL A 727 -27.27 18.17 3.04
CA VAL A 727 -28.17 17.01 2.93
C VAL A 727 -28.08 16.10 4.17
N VAL A 728 -26.86 15.81 4.63
CA VAL A 728 -26.63 15.02 5.86
C VAL A 728 -27.28 15.68 7.07
N ASN A 729 -27.07 16.99 7.25
CA ASN A 729 -27.68 17.74 8.35
C ASN A 729 -29.20 17.85 8.22
N ASN A 730 -29.75 17.89 7.00
CA ASN A 730 -31.19 17.85 6.80
C ASN A 730 -31.79 16.49 7.18
N GLY A 731 -31.10 15.39 6.87
CA GLY A 731 -31.46 14.04 7.33
C GLY A 731 -31.45 13.93 8.85
N LEU A 732 -30.40 14.43 9.52
CA LEU A 732 -30.32 14.50 10.99
C LEU A 732 -31.46 15.33 11.59
N ASN A 733 -31.82 16.44 10.95
CA ASN A 733 -32.92 17.29 11.40
C ASN A 733 -34.27 16.54 11.38
N LEU A 734 -34.51 15.72 10.34
CA LEU A 734 -35.67 14.85 10.27
C LEU A 734 -35.65 13.76 11.35
N VAL A 735 -34.49 13.14 11.61
CA VAL A 735 -34.35 12.15 12.69
C VAL A 735 -34.75 12.75 14.04
N TRP A 736 -34.29 13.97 14.35
CA TRP A 736 -34.69 14.67 15.56
C TRP A 736 -36.20 14.98 15.60
N ALA A 737 -36.80 15.41 14.49
CA ALA A 737 -38.26 15.61 14.42
C ALA A 737 -39.03 14.30 14.72
N LEU A 738 -38.59 13.19 14.12
CA LEU A 738 -39.20 11.88 14.32
C LEU A 738 -39.05 11.37 15.75
N ILE A 739 -37.90 11.61 16.40
CA ILE A 739 -37.69 11.27 17.82
C ILE A 739 -38.71 12.01 18.70
N PHE A 740 -38.86 13.32 18.53
CA PHE A 740 -39.82 14.10 19.33
C PHE A 740 -41.27 13.69 19.08
N PHE A 741 -41.65 13.48 17.82
CA PHE A 741 -43.00 12.99 17.51
C PHE A 741 -43.24 11.55 17.96
N PHE A 742 -42.20 10.71 18.01
CA PHE A 742 -42.32 9.36 18.53
C PHE A 742 -42.54 9.37 20.05
N ILE A 743 -41.78 10.18 20.80
CA ILE A 743 -41.99 10.35 22.24
C ILE A 743 -43.42 10.86 22.49
N LEU A 744 -43.84 11.90 21.76
CA LEU A 744 -45.18 12.47 21.87
C LEU A 744 -46.28 11.45 21.53
N GLY A 745 -46.22 10.84 20.35
CA GLY A 745 -47.27 9.95 19.84
C GLY A 745 -47.40 8.66 20.65
N TYR A 746 -46.30 8.12 21.16
CA TYR A 746 -46.33 6.89 21.95
C TYR A 746 -46.97 7.10 23.32
N ALA A 747 -46.89 8.29 23.91
CA ALA A 747 -47.59 8.63 25.14
C ALA A 747 -49.12 8.42 25.02
N TYR A 748 -49.69 8.68 23.84
CA TYR A 748 -51.11 8.44 23.55
C TYR A 748 -51.47 6.96 23.33
N VAL A 749 -50.50 6.11 22.96
CA VAL A 749 -50.74 4.70 22.64
C VAL A 749 -50.51 3.80 23.85
N ALA A 750 -49.45 4.02 24.62
CA ALA A 750 -49.05 3.15 25.73
C ALA A 750 -49.47 3.67 27.12
N GLY A 751 -50.00 4.89 27.19
CA GLY A 751 -50.38 5.57 28.44
C GLY A 751 -49.17 6.14 29.21
N GLU A 752 -49.46 6.96 30.22
CA GLU A 752 -48.48 7.78 30.96
C GLU A 752 -47.43 6.96 31.75
N ARG A 753 -47.65 5.65 31.98
CA ARG A 753 -46.79 4.80 32.82
C ARG A 753 -45.38 4.55 32.26
N TYR A 754 -45.16 4.71 30.96
CA TYR A 754 -43.88 4.38 30.30
C TYR A 754 -43.19 5.59 29.67
N VAL A 755 -43.73 6.80 29.85
CA VAL A 755 -43.27 8.00 29.14
C VAL A 755 -41.83 8.38 29.50
N SER A 756 -41.40 8.15 30.75
CA SER A 756 -40.03 8.43 31.21
C SER A 756 -38.95 7.59 30.49
N VAL A 757 -39.25 6.35 30.10
CA VAL A 757 -38.31 5.48 29.37
C VAL A 757 -38.11 5.98 27.92
N LEU A 758 -39.09 6.65 27.33
CA LEU A 758 -38.99 7.13 25.95
C LEU A 758 -38.00 8.28 25.79
N TYR A 759 -37.72 9.04 26.86
CA TYR A 759 -36.70 10.08 26.85
C TYR A 759 -35.28 9.50 26.62
N TYR A 760 -35.07 8.19 26.76
CA TYR A 760 -33.83 7.55 26.31
C TYR A 760 -33.60 7.69 24.78
N MET A 761 -34.65 7.94 23.98
CA MET A 761 -34.53 8.21 22.55
C MET A 761 -33.79 9.52 22.25
N VAL A 762 -33.71 10.46 23.21
CA VAL A 762 -32.87 11.66 23.07
C VAL A 762 -31.40 11.28 23.00
N PHE A 763 -30.95 10.28 23.78
CA PHE A 763 -29.58 9.76 23.70
C PHE A 763 -29.33 9.03 22.38
N LEU A 764 -30.34 8.34 21.82
CA LEU A 764 -30.26 7.79 20.47
C LEU A 764 -30.07 8.90 19.43
N GLY A 765 -30.79 10.02 19.54
CA GLY A 765 -30.60 11.19 18.67
C GLY A 765 -29.18 11.77 18.76
N ILE A 766 -28.62 11.86 19.96
CA ILE A 766 -27.22 12.26 20.19
C ILE A 766 -26.27 11.29 19.49
N PHE A 767 -26.44 9.98 19.70
CA PHE A 767 -25.64 8.94 19.06
C PHE A 767 -25.71 9.04 17.53
N LEU A 768 -26.93 9.13 16.96
CA LEU A 768 -27.13 9.27 15.52
C LEU A 768 -26.50 10.55 14.97
N THR A 769 -26.49 11.66 15.72
CA THR A 769 -25.86 12.91 15.28
C THR A 769 -24.36 12.74 14.99
N TYR A 770 -23.66 11.86 15.74
CA TYR A 770 -22.25 11.55 15.49
C TYR A 770 -22.04 10.53 14.36
N TYR A 771 -22.85 9.46 14.31
CA TYR A 771 -22.59 8.33 13.39
C TYR A 771 -23.34 8.41 12.05
N TYR A 772 -24.43 9.17 11.97
CA TYR A 772 -25.24 9.29 10.75
C TYR A 772 -24.48 9.83 9.55
N PRO A 773 -23.58 10.84 9.65
CA PRO A 773 -22.79 11.27 8.50
C PRO A 773 -22.01 10.12 7.85
N TRP A 774 -21.35 9.29 8.66
CA TRP A 774 -20.60 8.12 8.20
C TRP A 774 -21.52 7.04 7.61
N MET A 775 -22.64 6.73 8.28
CA MET A 775 -23.61 5.76 7.77
C MET A 775 -24.22 6.22 6.44
N TYR A 776 -24.54 7.50 6.32
CA TYR A 776 -25.11 8.08 5.11
C TYR A 776 -24.15 7.93 3.93
N VAL A 777 -22.86 8.21 4.12
CA VAL A 777 -21.85 8.05 3.07
C VAL A 777 -21.71 6.58 2.67
N LYS A 778 -21.48 5.67 3.61
CA LYS A 778 -21.24 4.25 3.30
C LYS A 778 -22.44 3.53 2.69
N THR A 779 -23.66 3.81 3.16
CA THR A 779 -24.86 3.08 2.71
C THR A 779 -25.39 3.52 1.35
N ASN A 780 -25.01 4.72 0.88
CA ASN A 780 -25.44 5.23 -0.43
C ASN A 780 -24.50 4.84 -1.59
N ILE A 781 -23.39 4.16 -1.29
CA ILE A 781 -22.45 3.64 -2.29
C ILE A 781 -22.71 2.13 -2.43
N LYS A 782 -23.06 1.69 -3.62
CA LYS A 782 -23.32 0.27 -3.88
C LYS A 782 -22.00 -0.49 -4.00
N LYS A 783 -21.96 -1.71 -3.47
CA LYS A 783 -20.86 -2.66 -3.70
C LYS A 783 -20.92 -3.22 -5.12
#